data_AF-A0A0B3RXB6-F1
#
_entry.id   AF-A0A0B3RXB6-F1
#
_cell.length_a   1.000
_cell.length_b   1.000
_cell.length_c   1.000
_cell.angle_alpha   90.00
_cell.angle_beta   90.00
_cell.angle_gamma   90.00
#
_symmetry.space_group_name_H-M   'P 1'
#
loop_
_entity.id
_entity.type
_entity.pdbx_description
1 polymer ?
#
loop_
_entity_poly.entity_id
_entity_poly.type
_entity_poly.pdbx_seq_one_letter_code
_entity_poly.pdbx_strand_id
1 'polypeptide(L)'
;MSIKEIFESMDYGPAPESAGDALAWIVDQGSRFGHFINGAFTEAGEGFDSRNPATGEVLATLTQATQDDVDAAVAAARAAHPEWEALGGPGRARYLYALARLLQKHARLFAVLETLDNGKPIRESRDIDIPLAQRHFYYHAGMAQLMDSELPDRQALGVCGQIVPWNFPLLMLSWKIAPALATGNTVVLKPAEWTSLTALLFAEICQQAGLPKGVVNIVTGDGRVGEIICDADVDKIAFTGSTEVGRKIRQATAGRGIGLTLELGGKSPYVVFEDADLDSAIEGLVDAIWFNQGQVCCAGSRLLVQEGVSDAFHDRLRARMDKLRIGNPLDKCIDVGAIVDPEQLRRIEGMVSGAEGTVYRANFPLPEGCYYPPTLVSGLSPASPLMQEEIFGPVLVSSTFRTPAEAVQLANNTRYGLAASVWSENINTALDVAPQLAAGVVWVNGTNMFDAAAGFGGVRESGFGREGGWEGLRAYTRARGEPGALSPVEAYAGDSAEPQPVDRTAKLYVGGKQARPDGGYARSIYDAAGKLIGQAPIANRKDIRNAVEAARGAGGWAKATAHNRAQVLYYIGENLSARAGEFAALIDRLTGSDGGAAEVEASVNRLFTAAAWADKFDGGVRSVPMRGVALAMNEPCGVIGALCADEAPLLGLVSVMAPAIAMGNRVVLVASEPFPLAALEFYQVLETSDVPGGVVNILTGSHAELAPVLASHMDVEAVWSFSSSDLSEVIESASAGNLKRTWVNDGRARDWLNAGDARDFLEQATEVKTVWVPYGA
;
A
#
# COMPACT_ATOMS: atom_id res chain seq x y z
N MET A 1 10.57 47.12 24.05
CA MET A 1 11.92 47.68 23.86
C MET A 1 11.79 49.14 23.41
N SER A 2 12.53 50.05 24.03
CA SER A 2 12.68 51.42 23.51
C SER A 2 13.58 51.42 22.28
N ILE A 3 13.46 52.42 21.40
CA ILE A 3 14.33 52.58 20.22
C ILE A 3 15.81 52.56 20.63
N LYS A 4 16.15 53.13 21.78
CA LYS A 4 17.50 53.15 22.33
C LYS A 4 18.05 51.74 22.61
N GLU A 5 17.24 50.85 23.18
CA GLU A 5 17.65 49.46 23.50
C GLU A 5 17.88 48.62 22.23
N ILE A 6 17.13 48.88 21.15
CA ILE A 6 17.30 48.23 19.85
C ILE A 6 18.62 48.66 19.19
N PHE A 7 18.98 49.95 19.29
CA PHE A 7 20.27 50.45 18.79
C PHE A 7 21.47 50.02 19.65
N GLU A 8 21.27 49.74 20.94
CA GLU A 8 22.33 49.24 21.84
C GLU A 8 22.62 47.74 21.65
N SER A 9 21.61 46.92 21.37
CA SER A 9 21.77 45.49 21.08
C SER A 9 22.20 45.20 19.65
N MET A 10 21.75 46.03 18.68
CA MET A 10 21.84 45.72 17.25
C MET A 10 21.26 44.34 16.88
N ASP A 11 20.36 43.80 17.71
CA ASP A 11 19.73 42.53 17.42
C ASP A 11 18.90 42.68 16.14
N TYR A 12 19.20 41.84 15.14
CA TYR A 12 18.40 41.77 13.93
C TYR A 12 16.97 41.40 14.32
N GLY A 13 16.01 42.28 14.05
CA GLY A 13 14.60 41.97 14.27
C GLY A 13 14.19 40.74 13.46
N PRO A 14 13.49 39.75 14.05
CA PRO A 14 13.03 38.59 13.30
C PRO A 14 12.08 39.07 12.20
N ALA A 15 12.32 38.60 10.96
CA ALA A 15 11.50 38.91 9.79
C ALA A 15 10.81 37.63 9.29
N PRO A 16 9.84 37.08 10.05
CA PRO A 16 9.08 35.91 9.63
C PRO A 16 8.26 36.22 8.36
N GLU A 17 7.82 35.17 7.67
CA GLU A 17 6.86 35.32 6.58
C GLU A 17 5.56 35.95 7.10
N SER A 18 5.00 36.87 6.32
CA SER A 18 3.73 37.51 6.67
C SER A 18 2.59 36.49 6.62
N ALA A 19 1.87 36.38 7.73
CA ALA A 19 0.61 35.63 7.83
C ALA A 19 -0.61 36.42 7.33
N GLY A 20 -0.43 37.70 6.95
CA GLY A 20 -1.54 38.63 6.69
C GLY A 20 -2.55 38.13 5.67
N ASP A 21 -2.11 37.60 4.53
CA ASP A 21 -3.01 37.12 3.48
C ASP A 21 -3.76 35.83 3.89
N ALA A 22 -3.09 34.95 4.64
CA ALA A 22 -3.70 33.71 5.14
C ALA A 22 -4.76 34.01 6.21
N LEU A 23 -4.46 34.91 7.15
CA LEU A 23 -5.40 35.35 8.16
C LEU A 23 -6.56 36.16 7.55
N ALA A 24 -6.28 37.01 6.56
CA ALA A 24 -7.32 37.72 5.81
C ALA A 24 -8.26 36.75 5.09
N TRP A 25 -7.70 35.72 4.42
CA TRP A 25 -8.51 34.67 3.82
C TRP A 25 -9.42 33.97 4.84
N ILE A 26 -8.90 33.59 6.01
CA ILE A 26 -9.73 32.99 7.07
C ILE A 26 -10.86 33.94 7.51
N VAL A 27 -10.57 35.23 7.70
CA VAL A 27 -11.55 36.24 8.11
C VAL A 27 -12.59 36.50 7.01
N ASP A 28 -12.19 36.53 5.75
CA ASP A 28 -13.07 36.73 4.61
C ASP A 28 -14.07 35.56 4.45
N GLN A 29 -13.69 34.37 4.92
CA GLN A 29 -14.57 33.19 5.03
C GLN A 29 -15.41 33.19 6.33
N GLY A 30 -15.34 34.26 7.13
CA GLY A 30 -16.10 34.42 8.38
C GLY A 30 -15.49 33.72 9.60
N SER A 31 -14.24 33.24 9.50
CA SER A 31 -13.53 32.47 10.54
C SER A 31 -14.27 31.20 11.01
N ARG A 32 -15.26 30.75 10.22
CA ARG A 32 -16.08 29.57 10.46
C ARG A 32 -16.37 28.89 9.14
N PHE A 33 -16.08 27.60 9.05
CA PHE A 33 -16.20 26.87 7.79
C PHE A 33 -17.28 25.79 7.87
N GLY A 34 -18.20 25.80 6.89
CA GLY A 34 -18.98 24.64 6.51
C GLY A 34 -18.15 23.65 5.67
N HIS A 35 -18.81 22.66 5.10
CA HIS A 35 -18.21 21.69 4.17
C HIS A 35 -18.22 22.21 2.75
N PHE A 36 -17.38 21.68 1.87
CA PHE A 36 -17.47 21.94 0.44
C PHE A 36 -18.22 20.80 -0.25
N ILE A 37 -19.50 21.00 -0.57
CA ILE A 37 -20.36 19.98 -1.17
C ILE A 37 -20.99 20.54 -2.43
N ASN A 38 -20.96 19.75 -3.50
CA ASN A 38 -21.59 20.10 -4.78
C ASN A 38 -21.13 21.47 -5.34
N GLY A 39 -19.85 21.79 -5.17
CA GLY A 39 -19.23 23.00 -5.69
C GLY A 39 -19.48 24.28 -4.88
N ALA A 40 -20.02 24.19 -3.66
CA ALA A 40 -20.24 25.33 -2.77
C ALA A 40 -19.92 25.00 -1.30
N PHE A 41 -19.58 26.03 -0.52
CA PHE A 41 -19.49 25.88 0.93
C PHE A 41 -20.90 25.84 1.53
N THR A 42 -21.15 24.90 2.44
CA THR A 42 -22.39 24.81 3.23
C THR A 42 -22.38 25.83 4.36
N GLU A 43 -23.53 26.01 5.02
CA GLU A 43 -23.59 26.82 6.25
C GLU A 43 -22.70 26.19 7.33
N ALA A 44 -21.95 27.03 8.06
CA ALA A 44 -21.09 26.58 9.14
C ALA A 44 -21.94 26.14 10.35
N GLY A 45 -21.77 24.89 10.78
CA GLY A 45 -22.46 24.30 11.92
C GLY A 45 -21.67 24.36 13.23
N GLU A 46 -22.00 23.45 14.15
CA GLU A 46 -21.20 23.16 15.33
C GLU A 46 -20.01 22.25 14.97
N GLY A 47 -18.93 22.35 15.74
CA GLY A 47 -17.75 21.51 15.52
C GLY A 47 -16.59 21.87 16.44
N PHE A 48 -15.40 22.00 15.88
CA PHE A 48 -14.15 22.10 16.64
C PHE A 48 -13.25 23.22 16.12
N ASP A 49 -12.30 23.64 16.93
CA ASP A 49 -11.36 24.70 16.57
C ASP A 49 -10.12 24.10 15.88
N SER A 50 -9.75 24.66 14.72
CA SER A 50 -8.38 24.57 14.22
C SER A 50 -7.53 25.59 14.98
N ARG A 51 -6.38 25.14 15.49
CA ARG A 51 -5.49 25.93 16.34
C ARG A 51 -4.11 25.95 15.76
N ASN A 52 -3.42 27.09 15.88
CA ASN A 52 -2.02 27.17 15.56
C ASN A 52 -1.21 26.50 16.68
N PRO A 53 -0.51 25.38 16.45
CA PRO A 53 0.20 24.67 17.52
C PRO A 53 1.41 25.42 18.07
N ALA A 54 1.95 26.38 17.32
CA ALA A 54 3.06 27.21 17.77
C ALA A 54 2.65 28.30 18.75
N THR A 55 1.37 28.73 18.74
CA THR A 55 0.88 29.85 19.58
C THR A 55 -0.29 29.46 20.49
N GLY A 56 -1.01 28.38 20.18
CA GLY A 56 -2.25 27.96 20.83
C GLY A 56 -3.49 28.76 20.41
N GLU A 57 -3.33 29.77 19.56
CA GLU A 57 -4.43 30.62 19.09
C GLU A 57 -5.37 29.85 18.16
N VAL A 58 -6.67 30.16 18.25
CA VAL A 58 -7.68 29.61 17.34
C VAL A 58 -7.57 30.32 16.00
N LEU A 59 -7.40 29.53 14.93
CA LEU A 59 -7.38 30.03 13.56
C LEU A 59 -8.82 30.16 13.02
N ALA A 60 -9.60 29.08 13.12
CA ALA A 60 -10.99 29.05 12.67
C ALA A 60 -11.79 27.96 13.40
N THR A 61 -13.11 28.06 13.39
CA THR A 61 -14.01 26.97 13.80
C THR A 61 -14.45 26.17 12.56
N LEU A 62 -14.30 24.85 12.62
CA LEU A 62 -14.62 23.91 11.55
C LEU A 62 -15.87 23.12 11.91
N THR A 63 -16.76 22.92 10.96
CA THR A 63 -17.98 22.10 11.18
C THR A 63 -17.62 20.63 11.34
N GLN A 64 -18.20 19.96 12.34
CA GLN A 64 -18.15 18.50 12.47
C GLN A 64 -19.25 17.91 11.58
N ALA A 65 -18.87 17.22 10.50
CA ALA A 65 -19.82 16.61 9.60
C ALA A 65 -20.70 15.57 10.30
N THR A 66 -21.98 15.58 9.92
CA THR A 66 -22.97 14.59 10.29
C THR A 66 -23.06 13.48 9.24
N GLN A 67 -23.88 12.45 9.52
CA GLN A 67 -24.22 11.45 8.50
C GLN A 67 -24.85 12.11 7.26
N ASP A 68 -25.79 13.04 7.46
CA ASP A 68 -26.50 13.73 6.39
C ASP A 68 -25.53 14.55 5.49
N ASP A 69 -24.48 15.13 6.07
CA ASP A 69 -23.45 15.85 5.31
C ASP A 69 -22.64 14.91 4.42
N VAL A 70 -22.25 13.74 4.94
CA VAL A 70 -21.52 12.73 4.15
C VAL A 70 -22.41 12.14 3.08
N ASP A 71 -23.66 11.83 3.39
CA ASP A 71 -24.65 11.33 2.43
C ASP A 71 -24.87 12.33 1.30
N ALA A 72 -24.97 13.63 1.62
CA ALA A 72 -25.08 14.70 0.63
C ALA A 72 -23.82 14.83 -0.24
N ALA A 73 -22.63 14.71 0.35
CA ALA A 73 -21.36 14.74 -0.37
C ALA A 73 -21.22 13.55 -1.34
N VAL A 74 -21.56 12.34 -0.89
CA VAL A 74 -21.53 11.12 -1.71
C VAL A 74 -22.58 11.18 -2.81
N ALA A 75 -23.79 11.62 -2.51
CA ALA A 75 -24.83 11.81 -3.53
C ALA A 75 -24.41 12.82 -4.62
N ALA A 76 -23.76 13.92 -4.23
CA ALA A 76 -23.23 14.91 -5.18
C ALA A 76 -22.10 14.33 -6.05
N ALA A 77 -21.18 13.57 -5.45
CA ALA A 77 -20.12 12.88 -6.18
C ALA A 77 -20.68 11.87 -7.20
N ARG A 78 -21.62 11.03 -6.74
CA ARG A 78 -22.31 10.03 -7.55
C ARG A 78 -23.04 10.65 -8.74
N ALA A 79 -23.71 11.78 -8.52
CA ALA A 79 -24.41 12.52 -9.58
C ALA A 79 -23.45 13.13 -10.61
N ALA A 80 -22.28 13.61 -10.19
CA ALA A 80 -21.29 14.22 -11.08
C ALA A 80 -20.45 13.20 -11.88
N HIS A 81 -20.34 11.96 -11.39
CA HIS A 81 -19.44 10.95 -11.96
C HIS A 81 -19.67 10.67 -13.45
N PRO A 82 -20.90 10.40 -13.95
CA PRO A 82 -21.09 10.05 -15.36
C PRO A 82 -20.62 11.14 -16.33
N GLU A 83 -20.93 12.41 -16.05
CA GLU A 83 -20.51 13.53 -16.89
C GLU A 83 -19.00 13.79 -16.80
N TRP A 84 -18.40 13.59 -15.62
CA TRP A 84 -16.96 13.72 -15.42
C TRP A 84 -16.17 12.65 -16.17
N GLU A 85 -16.62 11.39 -16.13
CA GLU A 85 -16.00 10.30 -16.89
C GLU A 85 -16.17 10.54 -18.40
N ALA A 86 -17.38 10.91 -18.85
CA ALA A 86 -17.71 11.17 -20.25
C ALA A 86 -16.99 12.39 -20.84
N LEU A 87 -16.46 13.30 -20.00
CA LEU A 87 -15.61 14.40 -20.44
C LEU A 87 -14.32 13.91 -21.15
N GLY A 88 -13.94 12.64 -20.91
CA GLY A 88 -12.79 11.99 -21.50
C GLY A 88 -11.46 12.49 -20.94
N GLY A 89 -10.40 11.73 -21.19
CA GLY A 89 -9.04 12.04 -20.72
C GLY A 89 -8.60 13.49 -20.98
N PRO A 90 -8.69 14.01 -22.23
CA PRO A 90 -8.27 15.37 -22.55
C PRO A 90 -9.08 16.47 -21.86
N GLY A 91 -10.36 16.22 -21.58
CA GLY A 91 -11.19 17.20 -20.89
C GLY A 91 -10.85 17.28 -19.41
N ARG A 92 -10.65 16.13 -18.74
CA ARG A 92 -10.20 16.08 -17.34
C ARG A 92 -8.79 16.64 -17.15
N ALA A 93 -7.88 16.37 -18.09
CA ALA A 93 -6.50 16.89 -18.08
C ALA A 93 -6.44 18.42 -17.97
N ARG A 94 -7.35 19.15 -18.64
CA ARG A 94 -7.40 20.61 -18.59
C ARG A 94 -7.74 21.15 -17.19
N TYR A 95 -8.64 20.49 -16.47
CA TYR A 95 -8.98 20.86 -15.10
C TYR A 95 -7.85 20.55 -14.12
N LEU A 96 -7.22 19.37 -14.23
CA LEU A 96 -6.05 19.03 -13.41
C LEU A 96 -4.89 20.02 -13.63
N TYR A 97 -4.63 20.40 -14.88
CA TYR A 97 -3.66 21.44 -15.21
C TYR A 97 -4.04 22.79 -14.60
N ALA A 98 -5.32 23.19 -14.66
CA ALA A 98 -5.79 24.44 -14.06
C ALA A 98 -5.62 24.46 -12.54
N LEU A 99 -5.93 23.35 -11.86
CA LEU A 99 -5.69 23.19 -10.42
C LEU A 99 -4.21 23.32 -10.08
N ALA A 100 -3.32 22.68 -10.84
CA ALA A 100 -1.86 22.84 -10.67
C ALA A 100 -1.43 24.30 -10.82
N ARG A 101 -1.99 25.02 -11.80
CA ARG A 101 -1.71 26.46 -12.00
C ARG A 101 -2.23 27.34 -10.87
N LEU A 102 -3.37 26.99 -10.27
CA LEU A 102 -3.92 27.74 -9.14
C LEU A 102 -3.15 27.47 -7.84
N LEU A 103 -2.74 26.23 -7.60
CA LEU A 103 -1.79 25.89 -6.54
C LEU A 103 -0.48 26.68 -6.69
N GLN A 104 0.03 26.81 -7.91
CA GLN A 104 1.23 27.60 -8.18
C GLN A 104 1.01 29.11 -8.00
N LYS A 105 -0.13 29.64 -8.47
CA LYS A 105 -0.49 31.05 -8.32
C LYS A 105 -0.59 31.44 -6.85
N HIS A 106 -1.19 30.57 -6.03
CA HIS A 106 -1.45 30.81 -4.61
C HIS A 106 -0.44 30.11 -3.70
N ALA A 107 0.73 29.71 -4.24
CA ALA A 107 1.67 28.84 -3.52
C ALA A 107 2.12 29.39 -2.16
N ARG A 108 2.33 30.72 -2.07
CA ARG A 108 2.70 31.38 -0.81
C ARG A 108 1.58 31.32 0.21
N LEU A 109 0.33 31.56 -0.22
CA LEU A 109 -0.85 31.50 0.64
C LEU A 109 -1.02 30.08 1.21
N PHE A 110 -0.96 29.06 0.33
CA PHE A 110 -1.02 27.66 0.77
C PHE A 110 0.10 27.32 1.74
N ALA A 111 1.34 27.72 1.46
CA ALA A 111 2.47 27.38 2.33
C ALA A 111 2.35 28.02 3.73
N VAL A 112 1.95 29.29 3.80
CA VAL A 112 1.74 29.98 5.08
C VAL A 112 0.58 29.37 5.84
N LEU A 113 -0.53 29.06 5.18
CA LEU A 113 -1.68 28.43 5.81
C LEU A 113 -1.35 27.02 6.31
N GLU A 114 -0.59 26.22 5.55
CA GLU A 114 -0.09 24.91 5.97
C GLU A 114 0.77 25.03 7.24
N THR A 115 1.72 25.98 7.28
CA THR A 115 2.54 26.25 8.46
C THR A 115 1.72 26.67 9.68
N LEU A 116 0.72 27.54 9.50
CA LEU A 116 -0.14 28.00 10.59
C LEU A 116 -0.96 26.85 11.19
N ASP A 117 -1.54 26.01 10.35
CA ASP A 117 -2.47 24.94 10.74
C ASP A 117 -1.74 23.69 11.25
N ASN A 118 -0.56 23.36 10.71
CA ASN A 118 0.18 22.14 11.06
C ASN A 118 1.36 22.37 12.03
N GLY A 119 2.01 23.54 12.00
CA GLY A 119 3.19 23.83 12.83
C GLY A 119 4.55 23.59 12.16
N LYS A 120 4.58 23.00 10.95
CA LYS A 120 5.83 22.78 10.19
C LYS A 120 6.53 24.08 9.75
N PRO A 121 7.86 24.10 9.66
CA PRO A 121 8.62 25.24 9.15
C PRO A 121 8.15 25.68 7.77
N ILE A 122 7.98 26.99 7.59
CA ILE A 122 7.55 27.59 6.33
C ILE A 122 8.50 27.28 5.16
N ARG A 123 9.75 26.98 5.46
CA ARG A 123 10.73 26.53 4.46
C ARG A 123 10.32 25.19 3.86
N GLU A 124 9.90 24.24 4.69
CA GLU A 124 9.41 22.93 4.23
C GLU A 124 8.16 23.11 3.36
N SER A 125 7.14 23.81 3.87
CA SER A 125 5.90 24.02 3.12
C SER A 125 6.18 24.65 1.75
N ARG A 126 7.03 25.69 1.70
CA ARG A 126 7.31 26.42 0.45
C ARG A 126 8.16 25.65 -0.54
N ASP A 127 9.13 24.89 -0.05
CA ASP A 127 10.15 24.29 -0.92
C ASP A 127 9.83 22.82 -1.26
N ILE A 128 8.88 22.20 -0.54
CA ILE A 128 8.61 20.75 -0.61
C ILE A 128 7.11 20.47 -0.77
N ASP A 129 6.28 20.68 0.26
CA ASP A 129 4.85 20.30 0.23
C ASP A 129 4.12 20.89 -0.96
N ILE A 130 4.19 22.21 -1.10
CA ILE A 130 3.43 22.95 -2.09
C ILE A 130 3.95 22.67 -3.52
N PRO A 131 5.27 22.68 -3.80
CA PRO A 131 5.79 22.27 -5.10
C PRO A 131 5.45 20.82 -5.47
N LEU A 132 5.51 19.88 -4.53
CA LEU A 132 5.15 18.49 -4.80
C LEU A 132 3.64 18.36 -5.06
N ALA A 133 2.78 19.05 -4.32
CA ALA A 133 1.34 19.07 -4.60
C ALA A 133 1.05 19.59 -6.02
N GLN A 134 1.70 20.69 -6.44
CA GLN A 134 1.63 21.19 -7.81
C GLN A 134 2.08 20.14 -8.83
N ARG A 135 3.22 19.49 -8.57
CA ARG A 135 3.80 18.45 -9.42
C ARG A 135 2.84 17.27 -9.60
N HIS A 136 2.15 16.84 -8.55
CA HIS A 136 1.15 15.76 -8.63
C HIS A 136 0.01 16.11 -9.58
N PHE A 137 -0.59 17.30 -9.48
CA PHE A 137 -1.65 17.70 -10.41
C PHE A 137 -1.15 17.88 -11.85
N TYR A 138 0.04 18.47 -12.05
CA TYR A 138 0.64 18.59 -13.38
C TYR A 138 0.90 17.24 -14.03
N TYR A 139 1.48 16.30 -13.28
CA TYR A 139 1.84 14.99 -13.79
C TYR A 139 0.58 14.16 -14.14
N HIS A 140 -0.39 14.12 -13.23
CA HIS A 140 -1.63 13.37 -13.44
C HIS A 140 -2.54 13.99 -14.51
N ALA A 141 -2.41 15.29 -14.81
CA ALA A 141 -3.05 15.86 -16.00
C ALA A 141 -2.57 15.18 -17.29
N GLY A 142 -1.27 14.90 -17.41
CA GLY A 142 -0.71 14.15 -18.53
C GLY A 142 -1.18 12.70 -18.56
N MET A 143 -1.33 12.07 -17.39
CA MET A 143 -1.85 10.70 -17.32
C MET A 143 -3.31 10.61 -17.73
N ALA A 144 -4.14 11.57 -17.33
CA ALA A 144 -5.53 11.68 -17.78
C ALA A 144 -5.59 11.76 -19.32
N GLN A 145 -4.75 12.60 -19.92
CA GLN A 145 -4.65 12.78 -21.36
C GLN A 145 -4.28 11.48 -22.12
N LEU A 146 -3.52 10.58 -21.49
CA LEU A 146 -2.98 9.36 -22.09
C LEU A 146 -3.76 8.09 -21.70
N MET A 147 -4.69 8.16 -20.76
CA MET A 147 -5.37 6.98 -20.21
C MET A 147 -6.01 6.10 -21.27
N ASP A 148 -6.73 6.67 -22.24
CA ASP A 148 -7.43 5.88 -23.26
C ASP A 148 -6.48 5.14 -24.21
N SER A 149 -5.25 5.63 -24.42
CA SER A 149 -4.25 4.97 -25.27
C SER A 149 -3.40 3.96 -24.50
N GLU A 150 -3.05 4.27 -23.26
CA GLU A 150 -2.14 3.44 -22.45
C GLU A 150 -2.87 2.39 -21.59
N LEU A 151 -4.14 2.63 -21.27
CA LEU A 151 -5.03 1.77 -20.46
C LEU A 151 -6.40 1.58 -21.16
N PRO A 152 -6.44 1.14 -22.43
CA PRO A 152 -7.68 1.08 -23.21
C PRO A 152 -8.72 0.11 -22.62
N ASP A 153 -8.27 -0.89 -21.85
CA ASP A 153 -9.05 -1.92 -21.17
C ASP A 153 -9.62 -1.47 -19.81
N ARG A 154 -9.30 -0.25 -19.36
CA ARG A 154 -9.64 0.23 -18.01
C ARG A 154 -10.66 1.38 -18.05
N GLN A 155 -11.46 1.48 -16.99
CA GLN A 155 -12.43 2.56 -16.74
C GLN A 155 -12.40 3.00 -15.28
N ALA A 156 -13.06 4.12 -14.96
CA ALA A 156 -13.15 4.62 -13.59
C ALA A 156 -13.84 3.59 -12.67
N LEU A 157 -13.52 3.67 -11.38
CA LEU A 157 -14.23 2.91 -10.35
C LEU A 157 -15.60 3.54 -10.07
N GLY A 158 -15.63 4.85 -9.85
CA GLY A 158 -16.83 5.60 -9.48
C GLY A 158 -16.52 6.75 -8.51
N VAL A 159 -17.10 6.68 -7.31
CA VAL A 159 -16.89 7.62 -6.21
C VAL A 159 -15.82 7.06 -5.27
N CYS A 160 -14.82 7.89 -4.95
CA CYS A 160 -13.76 7.55 -4.01
C CYS A 160 -13.96 8.29 -2.67
N GLY A 161 -14.14 7.55 -1.58
CA GLY A 161 -13.97 8.05 -0.21
C GLY A 161 -12.50 8.12 0.16
N GLN A 162 -12.02 9.28 0.58
CA GLN A 162 -10.60 9.55 0.80
C GLN A 162 -10.36 10.15 2.18
N ILE A 163 -9.44 9.58 2.95
CA ILE A 163 -9.15 10.01 4.32
C ILE A 163 -7.63 10.17 4.45
N VAL A 164 -7.19 11.36 4.84
CA VAL A 164 -5.77 11.73 4.87
C VAL A 164 -5.29 12.18 6.25
N PRO A 165 -4.01 11.98 6.58
CA PRO A 165 -3.44 12.33 7.88
C PRO A 165 -3.06 13.82 7.93
N TRP A 166 -2.57 14.24 9.10
CA TRP A 166 -2.28 15.64 9.42
C TRP A 166 -0.87 16.11 9.08
N ASN A 167 0.06 15.22 8.75
CA ASN A 167 1.48 15.55 8.68
C ASN A 167 1.92 16.28 7.40
N PHE A 168 1.29 15.98 6.26
CA PHE A 168 1.46 16.73 5.01
C PHE A 168 0.09 17.01 4.39
N PRO A 169 -0.74 17.87 4.99
CA PRO A 169 -2.17 17.98 4.67
C PRO A 169 -2.47 18.17 3.18
N LEU A 170 -1.87 19.18 2.53
CA LEU A 170 -2.13 19.45 1.12
C LEU A 170 -1.47 18.43 0.19
N LEU A 171 -0.26 17.97 0.53
CA LEU A 171 0.44 16.98 -0.27
C LEU A 171 -0.32 15.66 -0.27
N MET A 172 -0.81 15.19 0.89
CA MET A 172 -1.62 13.98 1.00
C MET A 172 -2.95 14.12 0.27
N LEU A 173 -3.59 15.29 0.34
CA LEU A 173 -4.76 15.59 -0.51
C LEU A 173 -4.42 15.42 -1.99
N SER A 174 -3.28 15.95 -2.45
CA SER A 174 -2.87 15.86 -3.85
C SER A 174 -2.58 14.42 -4.30
N TRP A 175 -2.00 13.59 -3.42
CA TRP A 175 -1.74 12.17 -3.68
C TRP A 175 -3.03 11.36 -3.89
N LYS A 176 -4.12 11.78 -3.26
CA LYS A 176 -5.43 11.14 -3.36
C LYS A 176 -6.28 11.69 -4.51
N ILE A 177 -6.46 13.00 -4.56
CA ILE A 177 -7.38 13.65 -5.51
C ILE A 177 -6.84 13.58 -6.95
N ALA A 178 -5.55 13.84 -7.17
CA ALA A 178 -5.00 13.93 -8.53
C ALA A 178 -5.17 12.63 -9.36
N PRO A 179 -4.80 11.43 -8.87
CA PRO A 179 -5.02 10.20 -9.63
C PRO A 179 -6.50 9.82 -9.76
N ALA A 180 -7.33 10.07 -8.74
CA ALA A 180 -8.77 9.80 -8.78
C ALA A 180 -9.45 10.60 -9.91
N LEU A 181 -9.20 11.91 -9.95
CA LEU A 181 -9.75 12.79 -10.99
C LEU A 181 -9.19 12.44 -12.38
N ALA A 182 -7.91 12.08 -12.49
CA ALA A 182 -7.29 11.73 -13.76
C ALA A 182 -7.96 10.52 -14.42
N THR A 183 -8.31 9.54 -13.61
CA THR A 183 -8.95 8.29 -14.06
C THR A 183 -10.45 8.41 -14.31
N GLY A 184 -11.06 9.55 -14.00
CA GLY A 184 -12.49 9.79 -14.20
C GLY A 184 -13.36 9.57 -12.96
N ASN A 185 -12.76 9.33 -11.79
CA ASN A 185 -13.49 9.22 -10.54
C ASN A 185 -13.85 10.60 -9.98
N THR A 186 -14.86 10.63 -9.11
CA THR A 186 -15.21 11.77 -8.24
C THR A 186 -14.83 11.44 -6.80
N VAL A 187 -14.71 12.46 -5.94
CA VAL A 187 -14.16 12.27 -4.59
C VAL A 187 -15.00 12.90 -3.48
N VAL A 188 -15.01 12.22 -2.33
CA VAL A 188 -15.39 12.75 -1.02
C VAL A 188 -14.17 12.60 -0.12
N LEU A 189 -13.53 13.71 0.22
CA LEU A 189 -12.29 13.72 1.01
C LEU A 189 -12.52 14.32 2.40
N LYS A 190 -11.97 13.66 3.43
CA LYS A 190 -11.84 14.19 4.78
C LYS A 190 -10.39 14.47 5.14
N PRO A 191 -9.98 15.76 5.32
CA PRO A 191 -8.68 16.08 5.91
C PRO A 191 -8.65 15.69 7.39
N ALA A 192 -7.47 15.55 7.97
CA ALA A 192 -7.33 15.31 9.41
C ALA A 192 -7.91 16.46 10.25
N GLU A 193 -8.42 16.15 11.44
CA GLU A 193 -9.13 17.14 12.26
C GLU A 193 -8.22 18.31 12.66
N TRP A 194 -6.94 18.05 12.94
CA TRP A 194 -5.99 19.10 13.35
C TRP A 194 -5.55 20.02 12.21
N THR A 195 -5.74 19.64 10.94
CA THR A 195 -5.10 20.31 9.80
C THR A 195 -6.00 20.34 8.56
N SER A 196 -7.12 21.07 8.62
CA SER A 196 -8.13 21.09 7.56
C SER A 196 -8.09 22.32 6.65
N LEU A 197 -7.37 23.39 7.02
CA LEU A 197 -7.51 24.69 6.38
C LEU A 197 -7.03 24.72 4.93
N THR A 198 -5.94 24.04 4.60
CA THR A 198 -5.45 23.99 3.21
C THR A 198 -6.31 23.12 2.31
N ALA A 199 -7.02 22.13 2.85
CA ALA A 199 -8.04 21.39 2.10
C ALA A 199 -9.25 22.28 1.79
N LEU A 200 -9.67 23.14 2.73
CA LEU A 200 -10.73 24.12 2.51
C LEU A 200 -10.30 25.21 1.51
N LEU A 201 -9.05 25.68 1.56
CA LEU A 201 -8.50 26.56 0.54
C LEU A 201 -8.43 25.85 -0.84
N PHE A 202 -8.15 24.55 -0.87
CA PHE A 202 -8.21 23.75 -2.10
C PHE A 202 -9.61 23.74 -2.71
N ALA A 203 -10.66 23.61 -1.90
CA ALA A 203 -12.05 23.72 -2.36
C ALA A 203 -12.36 25.05 -3.05
N GLU A 204 -11.85 26.18 -2.54
CA GLU A 204 -12.03 27.47 -3.19
C GLU A 204 -11.37 27.50 -4.58
N ILE A 205 -10.14 26.97 -4.73
CA ILE A 205 -9.51 26.94 -6.05
C ILE A 205 -10.19 25.95 -7.00
N CYS A 206 -10.91 24.93 -6.52
CA CYS A 206 -11.79 24.13 -7.37
C CYS A 206 -12.91 24.99 -8.00
N GLN A 207 -13.49 25.92 -7.24
CA GLN A 207 -14.45 26.89 -7.79
C GLN A 207 -13.79 27.82 -8.80
N GLN A 208 -12.60 28.36 -8.48
CA GLN A 208 -11.84 29.23 -9.41
C GLN A 208 -11.44 28.52 -10.70
N ALA A 209 -11.16 27.21 -10.64
CA ALA A 209 -10.87 26.38 -11.80
C ALA A 209 -12.11 26.09 -12.66
N GLY A 210 -13.31 26.42 -12.18
CA GLY A 210 -14.57 26.06 -12.81
C GLY A 210 -14.82 24.56 -12.81
N LEU A 211 -14.27 23.82 -11.83
CA LEU A 211 -14.44 22.37 -11.75
C LEU A 211 -15.93 22.02 -11.68
N PRO A 212 -16.41 20.99 -12.43
CA PRO A 212 -17.82 20.63 -12.38
C PRO A 212 -18.27 20.32 -10.96
N LYS A 213 -19.47 20.78 -10.61
CA LYS A 213 -20.02 20.65 -9.28
C LYS A 213 -20.13 19.17 -8.89
N GLY A 214 -19.73 18.85 -7.66
CA GLY A 214 -19.76 17.49 -7.13
C GLY A 214 -18.55 16.62 -7.48
N VAL A 215 -17.67 17.03 -8.40
CA VAL A 215 -16.47 16.24 -8.74
C VAL A 215 -15.51 16.12 -7.54
N VAL A 216 -15.39 17.20 -6.76
CA VAL A 216 -14.68 17.24 -5.49
C VAL A 216 -15.63 17.69 -4.40
N ASN A 217 -15.70 16.93 -3.31
CA ASN A 217 -16.40 17.28 -2.08
C ASN A 217 -15.45 17.10 -0.90
N ILE A 218 -15.44 18.07 0.02
CA ILE A 218 -14.58 18.07 1.20
C ILE A 218 -15.45 18.23 2.44
N VAL A 219 -15.41 17.24 3.32
CA VAL A 219 -16.11 17.24 4.61
C VAL A 219 -15.10 17.22 5.74
N THR A 220 -15.40 17.93 6.84
CA THR A 220 -14.49 18.08 7.99
C THR A 220 -15.08 17.35 9.20
N GLY A 221 -14.22 16.83 10.07
CA GLY A 221 -14.66 16.04 11.22
C GLY A 221 -13.55 15.26 11.88
N ASP A 222 -13.83 14.66 13.02
CA ASP A 222 -12.96 13.69 13.70
C ASP A 222 -12.93 12.31 12.99
N GLY A 223 -12.40 11.29 13.67
CA GLY A 223 -12.35 9.92 13.16
C GLY A 223 -13.73 9.31 12.84
N ARG A 224 -14.81 9.74 13.52
CA ARG A 224 -16.17 9.22 13.29
C ARG A 224 -16.67 9.57 11.89
N VAL A 225 -16.32 10.74 11.36
CA VAL A 225 -16.64 11.12 9.98
C VAL A 225 -15.88 10.25 8.98
N GLY A 226 -14.64 9.87 9.31
CA GLY A 226 -13.89 8.88 8.52
C GLY A 226 -14.60 7.52 8.49
N GLU A 227 -15.13 7.05 9.63
CA GLU A 227 -15.92 5.82 9.70
C GLU A 227 -17.21 5.92 8.87
N ILE A 228 -17.93 7.05 8.95
CA ILE A 228 -19.11 7.30 8.12
C ILE A 228 -18.78 7.24 6.62
N ILE A 229 -17.67 7.87 6.18
CA ILE A 229 -17.23 7.80 4.78
C ILE A 229 -16.88 6.37 4.39
N CYS A 230 -16.21 5.62 5.27
CA CYS A 230 -15.93 4.22 5.02
C CYS A 230 -17.21 3.45 4.76
N ASP A 231 -18.27 3.64 5.55
CA ASP A 231 -19.56 2.92 5.43
C ASP A 231 -20.48 3.45 4.33
N ALA A 232 -20.19 4.62 3.75
CA ALA A 232 -21.02 5.23 2.70
C ALA A 232 -20.97 4.47 1.36
N ASP A 233 -21.94 4.74 0.48
CA ASP A 233 -22.04 4.16 -0.87
C ASP A 233 -20.97 4.72 -1.82
N VAL A 234 -19.73 4.27 -1.66
CA VAL A 234 -18.56 4.60 -2.48
C VAL A 234 -17.97 3.34 -3.14
N ASP A 235 -17.23 3.48 -4.23
CA ASP A 235 -16.62 2.38 -4.98
C ASP A 235 -15.15 2.15 -4.61
N LYS A 236 -14.55 3.09 -3.88
CA LYS A 236 -13.19 2.99 -3.39
C LYS A 236 -13.00 3.72 -2.07
N ILE A 237 -12.24 3.12 -1.15
CA ILE A 237 -11.62 3.78 -0.02
C ILE A 237 -10.11 3.90 -0.25
N ALA A 238 -9.57 5.10 -0.07
CA ALA A 238 -8.14 5.37 -0.04
C ALA A 238 -7.78 6.06 1.28
N PHE A 239 -7.01 5.39 2.12
CA PHE A 239 -6.68 5.84 3.47
C PHE A 239 -5.17 5.95 3.65
N THR A 240 -4.75 7.03 4.30
CA THR A 240 -3.40 7.14 4.86
C THR A 240 -3.49 7.47 6.34
N GLY A 241 -2.77 6.73 7.18
CA GLY A 241 -2.80 6.93 8.63
C GLY A 241 -2.23 5.77 9.43
N SER A 242 -2.73 5.54 10.64
CA SER A 242 -2.17 4.51 11.51
C SER A 242 -2.57 3.10 11.06
N THR A 243 -1.69 2.12 11.31
CA THR A 243 -1.97 0.71 11.02
C THR A 243 -3.21 0.19 11.75
N GLU A 244 -3.46 0.62 12.98
CA GLU A 244 -4.64 0.21 13.74
C GLU A 244 -5.95 0.65 13.06
N VAL A 245 -6.00 1.89 12.57
CA VAL A 245 -7.17 2.38 11.82
C VAL A 245 -7.28 1.66 10.48
N GLY A 246 -6.16 1.41 9.78
CA GLY A 246 -6.15 0.61 8.56
C GLY A 246 -6.78 -0.78 8.73
N ARG A 247 -6.52 -1.46 9.87
CA ARG A 247 -7.18 -2.73 10.21
C ARG A 247 -8.69 -2.59 10.37
N LYS A 248 -9.15 -1.55 11.08
CA LYS A 248 -10.58 -1.26 11.27
C LYS A 248 -11.27 -0.98 9.94
N ILE A 249 -10.62 -0.21 9.05
CA ILE A 249 -11.13 0.07 7.70
C ILE A 249 -11.22 -1.21 6.88
N ARG A 250 -10.18 -2.06 6.87
CA ARG A 250 -10.25 -3.35 6.15
C ARG A 250 -11.42 -4.22 6.63
N GLN A 251 -11.69 -4.23 7.94
CA GLN A 251 -12.84 -4.95 8.52
C GLN A 251 -14.18 -4.32 8.12
N ALA A 252 -14.34 -3.01 8.24
CA ALA A 252 -15.57 -2.29 7.88
C ALA A 252 -15.91 -2.36 6.37
N THR A 253 -14.89 -2.54 5.53
CA THR A 253 -15.04 -2.61 4.07
C THR A 253 -15.14 -4.03 3.53
N ALA A 254 -15.02 -5.05 4.39
CA ALA A 254 -15.00 -6.45 3.97
C ALA A 254 -16.32 -6.86 3.29
N GLY A 255 -16.23 -7.57 2.16
CA GLY A 255 -17.38 -8.12 1.43
C GLY A 255 -18.19 -7.10 0.63
N ARG A 256 -17.73 -5.85 0.54
CA ARG A 256 -18.47 -4.78 -0.16
C ARG A 256 -18.14 -4.64 -1.64
N GLY A 257 -17.14 -5.37 -2.14
CA GLY A 257 -16.71 -5.31 -3.54
C GLY A 257 -16.17 -3.93 -3.97
N ILE A 258 -15.61 -3.17 -3.02
CA ILE A 258 -15.04 -1.84 -3.28
C ILE A 258 -13.51 -1.91 -3.35
N GLY A 259 -12.89 -0.98 -4.09
CA GLY A 259 -11.43 -0.84 -4.09
C GLY A 259 -10.92 -0.35 -2.74
N LEU A 260 -9.78 -0.87 -2.27
CA LEU A 260 -9.14 -0.43 -1.04
C LEU A 260 -7.64 -0.18 -1.24
N THR A 261 -7.15 0.96 -0.77
CA THR A 261 -5.72 1.27 -0.70
C THR A 261 -5.41 1.82 0.69
N LEU A 262 -4.38 1.25 1.32
CA LEU A 262 -3.98 1.58 2.69
C LEU A 262 -2.49 1.95 2.68
N GLU A 263 -2.18 3.20 3.04
CA GLU A 263 -0.81 3.66 3.28
C GLU A 263 -0.63 3.91 4.77
N LEU A 264 0.09 3.02 5.46
CA LEU A 264 0.06 2.94 6.91
C LEU A 264 1.42 3.30 7.55
N GLY A 265 1.59 2.99 8.83
CA GLY A 265 2.79 3.33 9.58
C GLY A 265 4.07 2.68 9.02
N GLY A 266 5.21 3.29 9.33
CA GLY A 266 6.52 2.80 8.94
C GLY A 266 7.58 3.11 9.99
N LYS A 267 8.44 2.11 10.30
CA LYS A 267 9.67 2.33 11.07
C LYS A 267 10.89 2.21 10.15
N SER A 268 10.92 3.10 9.15
CA SER A 268 11.87 3.05 8.04
C SER A 268 13.32 3.01 8.53
N PRO A 269 14.11 1.99 8.13
CA PRO A 269 15.51 1.90 8.49
C PRO A 269 16.36 2.86 7.66
N TYR A 270 17.39 3.40 8.29
CA TYR A 270 18.42 4.24 7.69
C TYR A 270 19.77 3.55 7.87
N VAL A 271 20.27 2.89 6.83
CA VAL A 271 21.43 1.99 6.90
C VAL A 271 22.68 2.72 6.43
N VAL A 272 23.68 2.84 7.29
CA VAL A 272 24.95 3.53 7.02
C VAL A 272 26.11 2.55 7.10
N PHE A 273 26.77 2.30 5.96
CA PHE A 273 27.96 1.46 5.86
C PHE A 273 29.25 2.22 6.17
N GLU A 274 30.33 1.50 6.46
CA GLU A 274 31.67 2.06 6.75
C GLU A 274 32.24 2.92 5.62
N ASP A 275 31.84 2.64 4.38
CA ASP A 275 32.27 3.35 3.18
C ASP A 275 31.29 4.42 2.70
N ALA A 276 30.27 4.75 3.51
CA ALA A 276 29.36 5.84 3.21
C ALA A 276 30.07 7.21 3.26
N ASP A 277 29.59 8.16 2.46
CA ASP A 277 29.82 9.58 2.75
C ASP A 277 29.07 9.94 4.04
N LEU A 278 29.80 9.93 5.16
CA LEU A 278 29.22 10.15 6.49
C LEU A 278 28.62 11.54 6.64
N ASP A 279 29.21 12.58 6.02
CA ASP A 279 28.72 13.94 6.17
C ASP A 279 27.40 14.11 5.41
N SER A 280 27.32 13.60 4.17
CA SER A 280 26.07 13.57 3.41
C SER A 280 25.00 12.69 4.08
N ALA A 281 25.39 11.53 4.62
CA ALA A 281 24.48 10.66 5.36
C ALA A 281 23.93 11.31 6.64
N ILE A 282 24.71 12.17 7.31
CA ILE A 282 24.25 12.92 8.47
C ILE A 282 23.28 14.03 8.06
N GLU A 283 23.60 14.83 7.03
CA GLU A 283 22.68 15.88 6.57
C GLU A 283 21.38 15.29 6.03
N GLY A 284 21.45 14.19 5.27
CA GLY A 284 20.26 13.46 4.82
C GLY A 284 19.41 12.94 5.98
N LEU A 285 20.04 12.43 7.05
CA LEU A 285 19.32 11.95 8.23
C LEU A 285 18.67 13.10 8.99
N VAL A 286 19.33 14.26 9.02
CA VAL A 286 18.81 15.46 9.65
C VAL A 286 17.56 15.95 8.92
N ASP A 287 17.62 15.97 7.59
CA ASP A 287 16.48 16.27 6.72
C ASP A 287 15.43 15.15 6.70
N ALA A 288 15.75 13.94 7.17
CA ALA A 288 14.76 12.86 7.28
C ALA A 288 13.93 12.93 8.56
N ILE A 289 14.54 13.38 9.65
CA ILE A 289 13.97 13.30 11.00
C ILE A 289 13.54 14.64 11.56
N TRP A 290 14.23 15.73 11.24
CA TRP A 290 13.90 17.03 11.85
C TRP A 290 13.17 17.98 10.90
N PHE A 291 13.26 17.73 9.59
CA PHE A 291 12.55 18.40 8.51
C PHE A 291 11.07 18.67 8.83
N ASN A 292 10.27 17.62 9.03
CA ASN A 292 8.88 17.72 9.51
C ASN A 292 8.77 17.14 10.93
N GLN A 293 9.68 17.53 11.83
CA GLN A 293 9.80 17.10 13.24
C GLN A 293 9.47 15.62 13.46
N GLY A 294 9.93 14.77 12.54
CA GLY A 294 9.84 13.30 12.56
C GLY A 294 8.42 12.74 12.36
N GLN A 295 7.48 13.58 11.98
CA GLN A 295 6.08 13.25 11.72
C GLN A 295 5.93 12.78 10.27
N VAL A 296 6.79 11.87 9.84
CA VAL A 296 6.85 11.36 8.46
C VAL A 296 6.78 9.85 8.51
N CYS A 297 5.85 9.25 7.78
CA CYS A 297 5.64 7.80 7.77
C CYS A 297 6.90 7.02 7.32
N CYS A 298 7.70 7.62 6.44
CA CYS A 298 8.97 7.08 5.96
C CYS A 298 10.21 7.70 6.61
N ALA A 299 10.05 8.39 7.75
CA ALA A 299 11.17 8.96 8.50
C ALA A 299 12.25 7.88 8.71
N GLY A 300 13.52 8.20 8.44
CA GLY A 300 14.71 7.37 8.71
C GLY A 300 14.98 7.15 10.21
N SER A 301 13.91 6.92 10.97
CA SER A 301 13.84 7.04 12.42
C SER A 301 14.48 5.89 13.14
N ARG A 302 14.89 4.85 12.42
CA ARG A 302 15.68 3.72 12.91
C ARG A 302 17.02 3.69 12.19
N LEU A 303 18.01 4.33 12.80
CA LEU A 303 19.37 4.37 12.32
C LEU A 303 20.08 3.05 12.61
N LEU A 304 20.69 2.47 11.58
CA LEU A 304 21.57 1.31 11.67
C LEU A 304 22.94 1.73 11.13
N VAL A 305 23.96 1.78 11.98
CA VAL A 305 25.32 2.20 11.60
C VAL A 305 26.29 1.05 11.74
N GLN A 306 27.16 0.86 10.75
CA GLN A 306 28.18 -0.17 10.84
C GLN A 306 29.22 0.16 11.92
N GLU A 307 29.64 -0.86 12.68
CA GLU A 307 30.42 -0.67 13.93
C GLU A 307 31.72 0.11 13.75
N GLY A 308 32.42 -0.01 12.61
CA GLY A 308 33.68 0.69 12.36
C GLY A 308 33.58 2.21 12.25
N VAL A 309 32.39 2.76 11.95
CA VAL A 309 32.16 4.22 11.84
C VAL A 309 31.14 4.77 12.84
N SER A 310 30.54 3.90 13.67
CA SER A 310 29.46 4.27 14.59
C SER A 310 29.81 5.45 15.50
N ASP A 311 30.94 5.40 16.22
CA ASP A 311 31.29 6.45 17.18
C ASP A 311 31.48 7.81 16.49
N ALA A 312 32.25 7.83 15.40
CA ALA A 312 32.48 9.03 14.60
C ALA A 312 31.19 9.60 14.00
N PHE A 313 30.28 8.73 13.54
CA PHE A 313 28.99 9.14 13.01
C PHE A 313 28.13 9.79 14.10
N HIS A 314 28.00 9.15 15.27
CA HIS A 314 27.18 9.67 16.36
C HIS A 314 27.74 10.97 16.95
N ASP A 315 29.07 11.14 17.03
CA ASP A 315 29.71 12.39 17.46
C ASP A 315 29.36 13.55 16.51
N ARG A 316 29.52 13.33 15.20
CA ARG A 316 29.20 14.35 14.18
C ARG A 316 27.70 14.64 14.12
N LEU A 317 26.86 13.61 14.26
CA LEU A 317 25.42 13.75 14.30
C LEU A 317 24.97 14.62 15.48
N ARG A 318 25.48 14.37 16.70
CA ARG A 318 25.20 15.22 17.86
C ARG A 318 25.62 16.67 17.61
N ALA A 319 26.84 16.88 17.12
CA ALA A 319 27.34 18.21 16.79
C ALA A 319 26.49 18.92 15.71
N ARG A 320 25.85 18.16 14.81
CA ARG A 320 24.94 18.70 13.81
C ARG A 320 23.54 18.99 14.37
N MET A 321 23.04 18.14 15.26
CA MET A 321 21.79 18.36 15.99
C MET A 321 21.83 19.65 16.82
N ASP A 322 22.96 19.94 17.47
CA ASP A 322 23.22 21.19 18.21
C ASP A 322 23.29 22.45 17.34
N LYS A 323 23.13 22.33 16.01
CA LYS A 323 23.04 23.47 15.09
C LYS A 323 21.64 23.69 14.54
N LEU A 324 20.68 22.82 14.87
CA LEU A 324 19.29 22.98 14.44
C LEU A 324 18.63 24.15 15.17
N ARG A 325 17.84 24.93 14.43
CA ARG A 325 17.09 26.06 14.97
C ARG A 325 15.65 25.64 15.24
N ILE A 326 15.23 25.75 16.50
CA ILE A 326 13.87 25.48 16.95
C ILE A 326 13.19 26.82 17.22
N GLY A 327 11.96 27.04 16.74
CA GLY A 327 11.30 28.32 16.96
C GLY A 327 10.03 28.55 16.16
N ASN A 328 9.67 29.82 15.99
CA ASN A 328 8.49 30.23 15.24
C ASN A 328 8.53 29.66 13.81
N PRO A 329 7.59 28.78 13.41
CA PRO A 329 7.67 28.11 12.13
C PRO A 329 7.49 29.05 10.93
N LEU A 330 6.99 30.28 11.12
CA LEU A 330 6.95 31.30 10.07
C LEU A 330 8.31 31.96 9.79
N ASP A 331 9.32 31.77 10.64
CA ASP A 331 10.68 32.19 10.34
C ASP A 331 11.34 31.15 9.41
N LYS A 332 11.77 31.58 8.23
CA LYS A 332 12.43 30.74 7.21
C LYS A 332 13.74 30.12 7.71
N CYS A 333 14.31 30.69 8.75
CA CYS A 333 15.49 30.19 9.42
C CYS A 333 15.18 29.08 10.43
N ILE A 334 13.94 28.69 10.67
CA ILE A 334 13.67 27.57 11.58
C ILE A 334 13.82 26.24 10.85
N ASP A 335 14.42 25.28 11.55
CA ASP A 335 14.63 23.90 11.07
C ASP A 335 13.65 22.93 11.73
N VAL A 336 13.20 23.22 12.96
CA VAL A 336 12.27 22.39 13.74
C VAL A 336 11.10 23.25 14.21
N GLY A 337 9.92 22.97 13.66
CA GLY A 337 8.67 23.66 13.98
C GLY A 337 8.00 23.15 15.27
N ALA A 338 6.71 23.44 15.39
CA ALA A 338 5.87 22.93 16.48
C ALA A 338 5.29 21.57 16.11
N ILE A 339 5.22 20.65 17.07
CA ILE A 339 4.43 19.43 17.02
C ILE A 339 2.95 19.80 16.83
N VAL A 340 2.28 19.09 15.93
CA VAL A 340 0.93 19.44 15.43
C VAL A 340 -0.13 19.69 16.50
N ASP A 341 -0.06 19.02 17.65
CA ASP A 341 -1.07 19.10 18.71
C ASP A 341 -0.49 18.69 20.09
N PRO A 342 -0.99 19.26 21.21
CA PRO A 342 -0.59 18.85 22.56
C PRO A 342 -0.77 17.36 22.89
N GLU A 343 -1.71 16.66 22.26
CA GLU A 343 -1.87 15.21 22.39
C GLU A 343 -0.68 14.47 21.79
N GLN A 344 -0.25 14.86 20.59
CA GLN A 344 0.91 14.26 19.94
C GLN A 344 2.21 14.56 20.70
N LEU A 345 2.36 15.77 21.25
CA LEU A 345 3.49 16.11 22.12
C LEU A 345 3.57 15.18 23.33
N ARG A 346 2.45 14.99 24.05
CA ARG A 346 2.38 14.09 25.21
C ARG A 346 2.66 12.63 24.84
N ARG A 347 2.23 12.19 23.66
CA ARG A 347 2.54 10.83 23.16
C ARG A 347 4.04 10.64 22.96
N ILE A 348 4.70 11.61 22.31
CA ILE A 348 6.16 11.58 22.10
C ILE A 348 6.90 11.55 23.44
N GLU A 349 6.51 12.43 24.37
CA GLU A 349 7.07 12.48 25.73
C GLU A 349 6.91 11.14 26.46
N GLY A 350 5.72 10.56 26.41
CA GLY A 350 5.41 9.27 27.04
C GLY A 350 6.26 8.13 26.49
N MET A 351 6.45 8.05 25.18
CA MET A 351 7.26 7.00 24.55
C MET A 351 8.75 7.13 24.87
N VAL A 352 9.27 8.36 24.93
CA VAL A 352 10.69 8.60 25.25
C VAL A 352 10.97 8.50 26.75
N SER A 353 9.96 8.70 27.59
CA SER A 353 10.08 8.54 29.03
C SER A 353 10.46 7.09 29.38
N GLY A 354 11.59 6.90 30.06
CA GLY A 354 12.08 5.56 30.41
C GLY A 354 12.82 4.80 29.30
N ALA A 355 13.29 5.49 28.26
CA ALA A 355 14.15 4.87 27.24
C ALA A 355 15.37 4.17 27.85
N GLU A 356 15.62 2.92 27.44
CA GLU A 356 16.71 2.07 27.97
C GLU A 356 18.12 2.45 27.45
N GLY A 357 18.18 3.26 26.39
CA GLY A 357 19.41 3.68 25.73
C GLY A 357 19.99 5.00 26.25
N THR A 358 21.05 5.48 25.60
CA THR A 358 21.60 6.81 25.87
C THR A 358 20.76 7.86 25.18
N VAL A 359 20.08 8.70 25.95
CA VAL A 359 19.27 9.80 25.42
C VAL A 359 20.14 11.06 25.31
N TYR A 360 20.25 11.59 24.11
CA TYR A 360 20.82 12.90 23.83
C TYR A 360 19.73 13.82 23.28
N ARG A 361 19.62 15.01 23.84
CA ARG A 361 18.72 16.07 23.38
C ARG A 361 19.56 17.29 23.04
N ALA A 362 19.32 17.88 21.88
CA ALA A 362 19.96 19.13 21.53
C ALA A 362 19.55 20.21 22.56
N ASN A 363 20.53 20.92 23.12
CA ASN A 363 20.32 21.75 24.30
C ASN A 363 19.93 23.18 23.91
N PHE A 364 18.64 23.42 23.69
CA PHE A 364 18.09 24.72 23.36
C PHE A 364 16.94 25.13 24.30
N PRO A 365 16.79 26.43 24.60
CA PRO A 365 15.55 26.93 25.18
C PRO A 365 14.39 26.67 24.21
N LEU A 366 13.36 25.96 24.67
CA LEU A 366 12.15 25.74 23.89
C LEU A 366 11.21 26.94 24.05
N PRO A 367 10.59 27.42 22.96
CA PRO A 367 9.52 28.42 23.06
C PRO A 367 8.30 27.84 23.79
N GLU A 368 7.39 28.72 24.21
CA GLU A 368 6.04 28.31 24.61
C GLU A 368 5.27 27.78 23.39
N GLY A 369 4.37 26.81 23.60
CA GLY A 369 3.66 26.11 22.53
C GLY A 369 4.07 24.64 22.42
N CYS A 370 3.74 24.00 21.30
CA CYS A 370 3.97 22.57 21.12
C CYS A 370 5.38 22.27 20.61
N TYR A 371 6.44 22.53 21.37
CA TYR A 371 7.83 22.29 20.92
C TYR A 371 8.46 21.08 21.60
N TYR A 372 9.09 20.19 20.82
CA TYR A 372 9.88 19.06 21.33
C TYR A 372 11.31 19.08 20.75
N PRO A 373 12.35 18.88 21.57
CA PRO A 373 13.73 19.03 21.10
C PRO A 373 14.16 17.84 20.23
N PRO A 374 15.06 18.07 19.25
CA PRO A 374 15.76 17.01 18.56
C PRO A 374 16.36 15.99 19.51
N THR A 375 15.92 14.74 19.41
CA THR A 375 16.28 13.68 20.36
C THR A 375 16.89 12.50 19.62
N LEU A 376 18.00 11.99 20.14
CA LEU A 376 18.66 10.76 19.71
C LEU A 376 18.68 9.79 20.89
N VAL A 377 18.19 8.58 20.69
CA VAL A 377 18.28 7.47 21.65
C VAL A 377 19.18 6.40 21.05
N SER A 378 20.42 6.32 21.52
CA SER A 378 21.42 5.40 20.98
C SER A 378 21.68 4.20 21.89
N GLY A 379 22.35 3.18 21.34
CA GLY A 379 22.72 1.98 22.08
C GLY A 379 21.54 1.07 22.39
N LEU A 380 20.47 1.13 21.58
CA LEU A 380 19.31 0.29 21.77
C LEU A 380 19.55 -1.12 21.19
N SER A 381 19.04 -2.11 21.93
CA SER A 381 18.88 -3.46 21.40
C SER A 381 17.88 -3.44 20.24
N PRO A 382 18.08 -4.24 19.18
CA PRO A 382 17.08 -4.41 18.12
C PRO A 382 15.70 -4.88 18.60
N ALA A 383 15.63 -5.51 19.78
CA ALA A 383 14.38 -5.94 20.41
C ALA A 383 13.68 -4.82 21.21
N SER A 384 14.28 -3.65 21.36
CA SER A 384 13.69 -2.53 22.10
C SER A 384 12.37 -2.09 21.47
N PRO A 385 11.32 -1.78 22.24
CA PRO A 385 10.07 -1.24 21.71
C PRO A 385 10.29 0.01 20.84
N LEU A 386 11.23 0.89 21.21
CA LEU A 386 11.57 2.09 20.44
C LEU A 386 12.16 1.77 19.04
N MET A 387 12.75 0.59 18.86
CA MET A 387 13.23 0.10 17.56
C MET A 387 12.13 -0.53 16.71
N GLN A 388 10.97 -0.87 17.29
CA GLN A 388 9.89 -1.59 16.62
C GLN A 388 8.64 -0.73 16.39
N GLU A 389 8.36 0.20 17.30
CA GLU A 389 7.15 1.02 17.31
C GLU A 389 7.41 2.43 16.78
N GLU A 390 6.38 3.00 16.14
CA GLU A 390 6.44 4.34 15.54
C GLU A 390 6.25 5.41 16.62
N ILE A 391 7.24 6.30 16.75
CA ILE A 391 7.23 7.42 17.70
C ILE A 391 6.50 8.63 17.11
N PHE A 392 6.69 8.88 15.81
CA PHE A 392 6.07 9.97 15.05
C PHE A 392 6.31 11.37 15.66
N GLY A 393 7.59 11.64 15.93
CA GLY A 393 8.10 12.89 16.49
C GLY A 393 9.60 13.01 16.22
N PRO A 394 10.28 14.10 16.63
CA PRO A 394 11.66 14.41 16.23
C PRO A 394 12.69 13.59 17.03
N VAL A 395 12.48 12.27 17.04
CA VAL A 395 13.20 11.26 17.82
C VAL A 395 13.78 10.22 16.87
N LEU A 396 15.10 10.14 16.90
CA LEU A 396 15.88 9.12 16.21
C LEU A 396 16.28 8.03 17.20
N VAL A 397 16.12 6.77 16.81
CA VAL A 397 16.66 5.63 17.56
C VAL A 397 17.79 5.00 16.77
N SER A 398 18.85 4.55 17.44
CA SER A 398 19.99 3.94 16.77
C SER A 398 20.47 2.63 17.37
N SER A 399 20.92 1.76 16.47
CA SER A 399 21.62 0.52 16.78
C SER A 399 22.77 0.32 15.78
N THR A 400 23.63 -0.67 16.04
CA THR A 400 24.78 -0.98 15.19
C THR A 400 24.63 -2.32 14.49
N PHE A 401 25.45 -2.55 13.47
CA PHE A 401 25.61 -3.85 12.81
C PHE A 401 27.08 -4.06 12.41
N ARG A 402 27.47 -5.30 12.12
CA ARG A 402 28.84 -5.67 11.72
C ARG A 402 28.96 -5.96 10.24
N THR A 403 27.95 -6.60 9.66
CA THR A 403 27.98 -7.08 8.27
C THR A 403 26.77 -6.61 7.46
N PRO A 404 26.87 -6.51 6.12
CA PRO A 404 25.71 -6.19 5.28
C PRO A 404 24.52 -7.14 5.47
N ALA A 405 24.79 -8.44 5.65
CA ALA A 405 23.74 -9.43 5.91
C ALA A 405 23.02 -9.18 7.25
N GLU A 406 23.76 -8.80 8.29
CA GLU A 406 23.18 -8.40 9.57
C GLU A 406 22.38 -7.10 9.45
N ALA A 407 22.85 -6.13 8.67
CA ALA A 407 22.11 -4.90 8.41
C ALA A 407 20.73 -5.19 7.79
N VAL A 408 20.68 -6.06 6.77
CA VAL A 408 19.43 -6.53 6.15
C VAL A 408 18.53 -7.23 7.15
N GLN A 409 19.08 -8.11 7.99
CA GLN A 409 18.31 -8.82 9.02
C GLN A 409 17.68 -7.84 10.01
N LEU A 410 18.46 -6.88 10.53
CA LEU A 410 17.99 -5.87 11.49
C LEU A 410 16.98 -4.91 10.87
N ALA A 411 17.23 -4.45 9.65
CA ALA A 411 16.32 -3.59 8.90
C ALA A 411 14.97 -4.28 8.66
N ASN A 412 14.98 -5.57 8.30
CA ASN A 412 13.75 -6.32 8.02
C ASN A 412 13.05 -6.85 9.28
N ASN A 413 13.68 -6.76 10.46
CA ASN A 413 13.11 -7.18 11.74
C ASN A 413 12.09 -6.15 12.28
N THR A 414 10.98 -6.02 11.57
CA THR A 414 9.84 -5.18 11.91
C THR A 414 8.61 -5.72 11.18
N ARG A 415 7.42 -5.45 11.72
CA ARG A 415 6.14 -5.75 11.06
C ARG A 415 5.84 -4.85 9.85
N TYR A 416 6.55 -3.73 9.75
CA TYR A 416 6.39 -2.74 8.69
C TYR A 416 7.24 -3.05 7.45
N GLY A 417 6.99 -2.30 6.38
CA GLY A 417 7.72 -2.36 5.12
C GLY A 417 7.39 -1.21 4.18
N LEU A 418 7.54 0.04 4.64
CA LEU A 418 7.20 1.23 3.85
C LEU A 418 8.37 1.71 2.98
N ALA A 419 9.34 2.37 3.61
CA ALA A 419 10.54 2.87 2.93
C ALA A 419 11.82 2.48 3.67
N ALA A 420 12.97 2.61 3.00
CA ALA A 420 14.29 2.44 3.58
C ALA A 420 15.33 3.34 2.89
N SER A 421 16.45 3.61 3.57
CA SER A 421 17.58 4.34 3.01
C SER A 421 18.88 3.54 3.20
N VAL A 422 19.73 3.53 2.18
CA VAL A 422 21.01 2.83 2.15
C VAL A 422 22.12 3.80 1.76
N TRP A 423 23.15 3.92 2.60
CA TRP A 423 24.30 4.80 2.38
C TRP A 423 25.59 3.99 2.24
N SER A 424 26.19 4.05 1.06
CA SER A 424 27.47 3.44 0.72
C SER A 424 28.00 4.07 -0.57
N GLU A 425 29.29 4.42 -0.62
CA GLU A 425 29.92 4.88 -1.88
C GLU A 425 30.24 3.71 -2.83
N ASN A 426 30.10 2.46 -2.37
CA ASN A 426 30.29 1.28 -3.20
C ASN A 426 28.99 0.87 -3.89
N ILE A 427 28.99 0.96 -5.22
CA ILE A 427 27.87 0.57 -6.07
C ILE A 427 27.39 -0.87 -5.82
N ASN A 428 28.29 -1.82 -5.55
CA ASN A 428 27.92 -3.21 -5.32
C ASN A 428 27.20 -3.36 -4.00
N THR A 429 27.71 -2.77 -2.92
CA THR A 429 27.07 -2.82 -1.59
C THR A 429 25.69 -2.19 -1.64
N ALA A 430 25.58 -0.98 -2.20
CA ALA A 430 24.31 -0.26 -2.26
C ALA A 430 23.24 -1.03 -3.07
N LEU A 431 23.58 -1.50 -4.27
CA LEU A 431 22.64 -2.17 -5.16
C LEU A 431 22.41 -3.65 -4.80
N ASP A 432 23.29 -4.30 -4.04
CA ASP A 432 23.05 -5.63 -3.47
C ASP A 432 22.08 -5.56 -2.29
N VAL A 433 22.24 -4.58 -1.40
CA VAL A 433 21.42 -4.44 -0.19
C VAL A 433 20.01 -3.93 -0.51
N ALA A 434 19.87 -2.96 -1.43
CA ALA A 434 18.57 -2.36 -1.76
C ALA A 434 17.44 -3.36 -2.05
N PRO A 435 17.60 -4.37 -2.94
CA PRO A 435 16.54 -5.36 -3.20
C PRO A 435 16.27 -6.30 -2.01
N GLN A 436 17.20 -6.45 -1.08
CA GLN A 436 17.04 -7.32 0.10
C GLN A 436 16.20 -6.68 1.21
N LEU A 437 16.01 -5.36 1.19
CA LEU A 437 15.18 -4.64 2.16
C LEU A 437 13.70 -4.84 1.84
N ALA A 438 12.94 -5.28 2.84
CA ALA A 438 11.50 -5.46 2.75
C ALA A 438 10.78 -4.11 2.90
N ALA A 439 10.79 -3.32 1.83
CA ALA A 439 10.18 -2.01 1.74
C ALA A 439 9.61 -1.78 0.33
N GLY A 440 8.57 -0.96 0.19
CA GLY A 440 8.08 -0.56 -1.13
C GLY A 440 8.91 0.57 -1.76
N VAL A 441 9.72 1.29 -0.98
CA VAL A 441 10.65 2.32 -1.49
C VAL A 441 12.03 2.17 -0.86
N VAL A 442 13.09 2.27 -1.66
CA VAL A 442 14.47 2.30 -1.18
C VAL A 442 15.22 3.46 -1.83
N TRP A 443 15.89 4.28 -1.03
CA TRP A 443 16.74 5.36 -1.51
C TRP A 443 18.22 5.03 -1.31
N VAL A 444 19.00 5.06 -2.39
CA VAL A 444 20.46 4.91 -2.34
C VAL A 444 21.11 6.29 -2.24
N ASN A 445 21.92 6.50 -1.20
CA ASN A 445 22.63 7.75 -0.88
C ASN A 445 21.70 8.98 -0.88
N GLY A 446 20.50 8.78 -0.32
CA GLY A 446 19.44 9.78 -0.21
C GLY A 446 18.29 9.27 0.65
N THR A 447 17.30 10.11 0.90
CA THR A 447 16.09 9.77 1.68
C THR A 447 14.99 10.78 1.39
N ASN A 448 13.72 10.43 1.66
CA ASN A 448 12.56 11.30 1.46
C ASN A 448 12.49 11.92 0.05
N MET A 449 12.92 11.18 -0.96
CA MET A 449 12.83 11.61 -2.36
C MET A 449 11.47 11.20 -2.91
N PHE A 450 10.70 12.19 -3.37
CA PHE A 450 9.36 12.01 -3.91
C PHE A 450 9.24 12.66 -5.29
N ASP A 451 8.50 12.00 -6.18
CA ASP A 451 8.02 12.60 -7.42
C ASP A 451 6.70 11.94 -7.80
N ALA A 452 5.82 12.69 -8.46
CA ALA A 452 4.53 12.18 -8.92
C ALA A 452 4.64 10.99 -9.88
N ALA A 453 5.78 10.80 -10.56
CA ALA A 453 6.04 9.67 -11.46
C ALA A 453 6.50 8.40 -10.75
N ALA A 454 6.94 8.49 -9.50
CA ALA A 454 7.54 7.38 -8.76
C ALA A 454 6.52 6.81 -7.77
N GLY A 455 6.09 5.57 -7.97
CA GLY A 455 5.15 4.90 -7.09
C GLY A 455 5.71 4.75 -5.68
N PHE A 456 4.93 5.13 -4.68
CA PHE A 456 5.21 4.99 -3.25
C PHE A 456 4.14 4.10 -2.62
N GLY A 457 4.53 3.19 -1.74
CA GLY A 457 3.57 2.52 -0.87
C GLY A 457 4.16 1.36 -0.08
N GLY A 458 3.36 0.80 0.84
CA GLY A 458 3.79 -0.22 1.79
C GLY A 458 3.71 -1.67 1.32
N VAL A 459 4.43 -2.53 2.03
CA VAL A 459 4.18 -3.98 2.15
C VAL A 459 4.02 -4.36 3.62
N ARG A 460 3.57 -5.59 3.92
CA ARG A 460 3.31 -6.08 5.28
C ARG A 460 2.28 -5.19 5.99
N GLU A 461 2.51 -4.84 7.26
CA GLU A 461 1.58 -4.00 8.04
C GLU A 461 1.70 -2.49 7.72
N SER A 462 2.55 -2.11 6.76
CA SER A 462 2.55 -0.76 6.19
C SER A 462 1.45 -0.56 5.13
N GLY A 463 0.65 -1.59 4.87
CA GLY A 463 -0.50 -1.53 3.99
C GLY A 463 -0.21 -2.07 2.59
N PHE A 464 -1.02 -1.66 1.62
CA PHE A 464 -0.99 -2.15 0.25
C PHE A 464 -1.63 -1.17 -0.73
N GLY A 465 -1.24 -1.32 -2.00
CA GLY A 465 -1.48 -0.34 -3.05
C GLY A 465 -0.26 0.57 -3.23
N ARG A 466 -0.31 1.43 -4.24
CA ARG A 466 0.74 2.43 -4.52
C ARG A 466 0.09 3.76 -4.86
N GLU A 467 0.81 4.84 -4.59
CA GLU A 467 0.43 6.21 -4.94
C GLU A 467 1.52 6.84 -5.80
N GLY A 468 1.13 7.55 -6.87
CA GLY A 468 2.06 8.04 -7.89
C GLY A 468 2.39 7.01 -8.97
N GLY A 469 2.86 7.52 -10.11
CA GLY A 469 3.19 6.70 -11.28
C GLY A 469 1.98 6.02 -11.93
N TRP A 470 2.26 5.13 -12.88
CA TRP A 470 1.23 4.33 -13.56
C TRP A 470 0.65 3.26 -12.63
N GLU A 471 1.45 2.83 -11.67
CA GLU A 471 1.13 1.88 -10.62
C GLU A 471 0.01 2.43 -9.73
N GLY A 472 0.15 3.68 -9.25
CA GLY A 472 -0.89 4.31 -8.46
C GLY A 472 -2.13 4.70 -9.25
N LEU A 473 -1.99 5.04 -10.54
CA LEU A 473 -3.13 5.33 -11.41
C LEU A 473 -4.04 4.10 -11.57
N ARG A 474 -3.46 2.90 -11.76
CA ARG A 474 -4.21 1.65 -11.92
C ARG A 474 -5.09 1.31 -10.72
N ALA A 475 -4.68 1.68 -9.50
CA ALA A 475 -5.45 1.47 -8.28
C ALA A 475 -6.78 2.25 -8.21
N TYR A 476 -6.99 3.19 -9.14
CA TYR A 476 -8.21 3.98 -9.32
C TYR A 476 -9.04 3.54 -10.54
N THR A 477 -8.76 2.36 -11.10
CA THR A 477 -9.45 1.82 -12.27
C THR A 477 -9.90 0.39 -12.05
N ARG A 478 -10.86 -0.04 -12.87
CA ARG A 478 -11.27 -1.44 -13.03
C ARG A 478 -11.25 -1.82 -14.51
N ALA A 479 -11.24 -3.12 -14.78
CA ALA A 479 -11.45 -3.63 -16.13
C ALA A 479 -12.81 -3.15 -16.69
N ARG A 480 -12.88 -2.91 -18.00
CA ARG A 480 -14.13 -2.59 -18.68
C ARG A 480 -15.07 -3.79 -18.71
N GLY A 481 -16.36 -3.52 -18.49
CA GLY A 481 -17.41 -4.53 -18.42
C GLY A 481 -17.77 -4.92 -16.99
N GLU A 482 -18.90 -5.60 -16.84
CA GLU A 482 -19.35 -6.15 -15.56
C GLU A 482 -19.39 -7.68 -15.66
N PRO A 483 -18.65 -8.40 -14.80
CA PRO A 483 -18.75 -9.85 -14.78
C PRO A 483 -20.13 -10.29 -14.26
N GLY A 484 -20.65 -11.39 -14.81
CA GLY A 484 -21.92 -11.98 -14.38
C GLY A 484 -21.88 -12.52 -12.94
N ALA A 485 -23.03 -12.86 -12.38
CA ALA A 485 -23.09 -13.52 -11.08
C ALA A 485 -22.55 -14.96 -11.18
N LEU A 486 -21.78 -15.40 -10.19
CA LEU A 486 -21.31 -16.78 -10.08
C LEU A 486 -22.38 -17.62 -9.39
N SER A 487 -22.72 -18.76 -10.00
CA SER A 487 -23.63 -19.72 -9.38
C SER A 487 -22.82 -20.74 -8.56
N PRO A 488 -23.28 -21.12 -7.34
CA PRO A 488 -22.66 -22.19 -6.57
C PRO A 488 -22.58 -23.49 -7.38
N VAL A 489 -21.44 -24.17 -7.29
CA VAL A 489 -21.22 -25.48 -7.92
C VAL A 489 -21.22 -26.54 -6.84
N GLU A 490 -22.19 -27.45 -6.91
CA GLU A 490 -22.39 -28.50 -5.91
C GLU A 490 -21.71 -29.81 -6.32
N ALA A 491 -21.21 -30.54 -5.33
CA ALA A 491 -20.70 -31.89 -5.55
C ALA A 491 -21.86 -32.85 -5.85
N TYR A 492 -21.65 -33.79 -6.79
CA TYR A 492 -22.63 -34.84 -7.04
C TYR A 492 -22.78 -35.77 -5.83
N ALA A 493 -24.04 -36.04 -5.44
CA ALA A 493 -24.36 -37.02 -4.44
C ALA A 493 -24.27 -38.44 -5.03
N GLY A 494 -23.87 -39.41 -4.22
CA GLY A 494 -23.86 -40.82 -4.58
C GLY A 494 -24.82 -41.66 -3.77
N ASP A 495 -25.15 -42.84 -4.30
CA ASP A 495 -25.87 -43.88 -3.57
C ASP A 495 -24.95 -44.62 -2.57
N SER A 496 -25.53 -45.47 -1.72
CA SER A 496 -24.81 -46.22 -0.68
C SER A 496 -23.52 -46.86 -1.22
N ALA A 497 -22.39 -46.57 -0.59
CA ALA A 497 -21.05 -46.94 -1.06
C ALA A 497 -20.93 -48.45 -1.35
N GLU A 498 -20.83 -48.83 -2.62
CA GLU A 498 -20.45 -50.19 -2.99
C GLU A 498 -19.01 -50.46 -2.52
N PRO A 499 -18.70 -51.66 -1.98
CA PRO A 499 -17.36 -52.01 -1.55
C PRO A 499 -16.36 -51.89 -2.71
N GLN A 500 -15.32 -51.07 -2.55
CA GLN A 500 -14.25 -50.99 -3.55
C GLN A 500 -13.21 -52.10 -3.32
N PRO A 501 -12.80 -52.83 -4.38
CA PRO A 501 -11.76 -53.86 -4.26
C PRO A 501 -10.33 -53.29 -4.18
N VAL A 502 -10.13 -52.00 -4.49
CA VAL A 502 -8.82 -51.34 -4.54
C VAL A 502 -8.93 -49.95 -3.92
N ASP A 503 -7.92 -49.55 -3.15
CA ASP A 503 -7.81 -48.21 -2.59
C ASP A 503 -7.54 -47.17 -3.69
N ARG A 504 -8.47 -46.24 -3.86
CA ARG A 504 -8.40 -45.11 -4.80
C ARG A 504 -8.41 -43.76 -4.07
N THR A 505 -7.89 -43.75 -2.84
CA THR A 505 -7.81 -42.54 -2.02
C THR A 505 -6.60 -41.72 -2.44
N ALA A 506 -6.88 -40.56 -3.03
CA ALA A 506 -5.85 -39.57 -3.33
C ALA A 506 -5.29 -38.94 -2.03
N LYS A 507 -4.23 -38.14 -2.18
CA LYS A 507 -3.52 -37.50 -1.07
C LYS A 507 -3.32 -36.01 -1.37
N LEU A 508 -3.02 -35.22 -0.33
CA LEU A 508 -2.60 -33.83 -0.49
C LEU A 508 -1.22 -33.80 -1.15
N TYR A 509 -0.79 -32.65 -1.68
CA TYR A 509 0.57 -32.45 -2.19
C TYR A 509 1.23 -31.30 -1.41
N VAL A 510 2.21 -31.63 -0.56
CA VAL A 510 2.84 -30.67 0.36
C VAL A 510 4.34 -30.88 0.38
N GLY A 511 5.11 -29.83 0.09
CA GLY A 511 6.57 -29.89 0.16
C GLY A 511 7.20 -30.83 -0.87
N GLY A 512 6.62 -30.96 -2.06
CA GLY A 512 7.18 -31.79 -3.15
C GLY A 512 6.88 -33.28 -3.03
N LYS A 513 5.88 -33.67 -2.24
CA LYS A 513 5.47 -35.06 -2.07
C LYS A 513 4.00 -35.17 -1.70
N GLN A 514 3.43 -36.34 -1.94
CA GLN A 514 2.10 -36.68 -1.45
C GLN A 514 2.07 -36.80 0.09
N ALA A 515 1.04 -36.25 0.72
CA ALA A 515 0.84 -36.25 2.18
C ALA A 515 -0.58 -36.67 2.55
N ARG A 516 -0.71 -37.46 3.62
CA ARG A 516 -2.03 -37.78 4.20
C ARG A 516 -2.60 -36.52 4.87
N PRO A 517 -3.93 -36.31 4.83
CA PRO A 517 -4.54 -35.25 5.63
C PRO A 517 -4.29 -35.53 7.11
N ASP A 518 -3.93 -34.50 7.87
CA ASP A 518 -3.66 -34.62 9.31
C ASP A 518 -4.87 -35.18 10.08
N GLY A 519 -6.09 -34.80 9.69
CA GLY A 519 -7.33 -35.32 10.26
C GLY A 519 -7.66 -36.76 9.88
N GLY A 520 -6.99 -37.34 8.88
CA GLY A 520 -7.19 -38.72 8.42
C GLY A 520 -8.47 -38.99 7.62
N TYR A 521 -9.31 -37.97 7.39
CA TYR A 521 -10.58 -38.11 6.67
C TYR A 521 -10.41 -37.93 5.15
N ALA A 522 -11.26 -38.63 4.39
CA ALA A 522 -11.44 -38.44 2.96
C ALA A 522 -12.93 -38.46 2.62
N ARG A 523 -13.34 -37.69 1.62
CA ARG A 523 -14.70 -37.71 1.05
C ARG A 523 -14.74 -38.49 -0.25
N SER A 524 -15.86 -39.17 -0.48
CA SER A 524 -16.16 -39.81 -1.76
C SER A 524 -16.54 -38.76 -2.80
N ILE A 525 -16.04 -38.94 -4.03
CA ILE A 525 -16.33 -38.08 -5.19
C ILE A 525 -17.10 -38.90 -6.23
N TYR A 526 -18.24 -38.40 -6.66
CA TYR A 526 -19.16 -39.08 -7.55
C TYR A 526 -19.28 -38.35 -8.90
N ASP A 527 -19.65 -39.09 -9.94
CA ASP A 527 -20.06 -38.49 -11.22
C ASP A 527 -21.55 -38.12 -11.20
N ALA A 528 -22.03 -37.45 -12.27
CA ALA A 528 -23.41 -37.01 -12.42
C ALA A 528 -24.45 -38.15 -12.37
N ALA A 529 -24.03 -39.40 -12.55
CA ALA A 529 -24.88 -40.59 -12.44
C ALA A 529 -24.85 -41.22 -11.02
N GLY A 530 -24.20 -40.57 -10.05
CA GLY A 530 -24.07 -41.04 -8.67
C GLY A 530 -23.04 -42.15 -8.48
N LYS A 531 -22.20 -42.43 -9.49
CA LYS A 531 -21.20 -43.50 -9.42
C LYS A 531 -19.89 -42.96 -8.84
N LEU A 532 -19.32 -43.73 -7.91
CA LEU A 532 -18.07 -43.39 -7.25
C LEU A 532 -16.89 -43.34 -8.24
N ILE A 533 -16.20 -42.20 -8.29
CA ILE A 533 -14.97 -41.98 -9.08
C ILE A 533 -13.75 -42.37 -8.24
N GLY A 534 -13.65 -41.81 -7.03
CA GLY A 534 -12.53 -41.97 -6.10
C GLY A 534 -12.78 -41.25 -4.79
N GLN A 535 -11.74 -41.09 -3.96
CA GLN A 535 -11.83 -40.36 -2.70
C GLN A 535 -10.77 -39.26 -2.64
N ALA A 536 -11.17 -38.09 -2.13
CA ALA A 536 -10.30 -36.93 -1.95
C ALA A 536 -10.10 -36.65 -0.44
N PRO A 537 -8.87 -36.36 0.02
CA PRO A 537 -8.61 -36.06 1.41
C PRO A 537 -9.27 -34.74 1.85
N ILE A 538 -9.59 -34.63 3.13
CA ILE A 538 -10.16 -33.41 3.72
C ILE A 538 -9.05 -32.75 4.55
N ALA A 539 -8.46 -31.69 4.00
CA ALA A 539 -7.45 -30.90 4.67
C ALA A 539 -8.04 -30.11 5.84
N ASN A 540 -7.23 -29.89 6.88
CA ASN A 540 -7.58 -29.08 8.02
C ASN A 540 -6.57 -27.92 8.22
N ARG A 541 -6.72 -27.18 9.32
CA ARG A 541 -5.80 -26.08 9.68
C ARG A 541 -4.34 -26.51 9.82
N LYS A 542 -4.07 -27.75 10.24
CA LYS A 542 -2.69 -28.26 10.34
C LYS A 542 -2.09 -28.55 8.97
N ASP A 543 -2.89 -29.02 8.02
CA ASP A 543 -2.43 -29.18 6.63
C ASP A 543 -2.06 -27.82 6.01
N ILE A 544 -2.86 -26.77 6.25
CA ILE A 544 -2.49 -25.39 5.87
C ILE A 544 -1.16 -24.98 6.50
N ARG A 545 -0.98 -25.20 7.81
CA ARG A 545 0.28 -24.87 8.50
C ARG A 545 1.47 -25.57 7.84
N ASN A 546 1.37 -26.88 7.61
CA ASN A 546 2.42 -27.68 7.00
C ASN A 546 2.75 -27.17 5.57
N ALA A 547 1.72 -26.78 4.80
CA ALA A 547 1.90 -26.21 3.47
C ALA A 547 2.57 -24.83 3.50
N VAL A 548 2.22 -23.97 4.46
CA VAL A 548 2.88 -22.67 4.62
C VAL A 548 4.33 -22.84 5.08
N GLU A 549 4.61 -23.76 6.02
CA GLU A 549 5.97 -24.11 6.43
C GLU A 549 6.82 -24.59 5.23
N ALA A 550 6.24 -25.45 4.37
CA ALA A 550 6.90 -25.88 3.14
C ALA A 550 7.13 -24.71 2.15
N ALA A 551 6.13 -23.84 1.94
CA ALA A 551 6.24 -22.68 1.08
C ALA A 551 7.28 -21.65 1.56
N ARG A 552 7.46 -21.52 2.88
CA ARG A 552 8.54 -20.73 3.49
C ARG A 552 9.90 -21.37 3.33
N GLY A 553 9.98 -22.69 3.53
CA GLY A 553 11.19 -23.47 3.26
C GLY A 553 11.67 -23.35 1.81
N ALA A 554 10.75 -23.14 0.87
CA ALA A 554 11.02 -22.92 -0.55
C ALA A 554 11.38 -21.46 -0.91
N GLY A 555 11.87 -20.65 0.02
CA GLY A 555 12.25 -19.25 -0.21
C GLY A 555 13.31 -19.03 -1.29
N GLY A 556 14.08 -20.07 -1.65
CA GLY A 556 15.01 -20.04 -2.78
C GLY A 556 14.34 -19.79 -4.13
N TRP A 557 13.05 -20.11 -4.29
CA TRP A 557 12.30 -19.89 -5.53
C TRP A 557 12.16 -18.40 -5.89
N ALA A 558 11.95 -17.54 -4.88
CA ALA A 558 11.89 -16.09 -5.08
C ALA A 558 13.23 -15.52 -5.58
N LYS A 559 14.34 -16.21 -5.32
CA LYS A 559 15.69 -15.85 -5.76
C LYS A 559 16.13 -16.57 -7.05
N ALA A 560 15.35 -17.55 -7.52
CA ALA A 560 15.63 -18.24 -8.77
C ALA A 560 15.54 -17.25 -9.93
N THR A 561 16.38 -17.43 -10.94
CA THR A 561 16.32 -16.57 -12.13
C THR A 561 14.97 -16.74 -12.83
N ALA A 562 14.47 -15.64 -13.40
CA ALA A 562 13.23 -15.65 -14.17
C ALA A 562 13.24 -16.71 -15.29
N HIS A 563 14.39 -16.89 -15.96
CA HIS A 563 14.59 -17.93 -16.96
C HIS A 563 14.41 -19.35 -16.40
N ASN A 564 14.93 -19.65 -15.20
CA ASN A 564 14.73 -20.95 -14.57
C ASN A 564 13.24 -21.19 -14.29
N ARG A 565 12.54 -20.19 -13.74
CA ARG A 565 11.09 -20.29 -13.51
C ARG A 565 10.31 -20.53 -14.80
N ALA A 566 10.71 -19.86 -15.89
CA ALA A 566 10.14 -20.09 -17.22
C ALA A 566 10.31 -21.55 -17.67
N GLN A 567 11.52 -22.13 -17.56
CA GLN A 567 11.78 -23.53 -17.93
C GLN A 567 10.89 -24.51 -17.16
N VAL A 568 10.78 -24.33 -15.84
CA VAL A 568 9.89 -25.17 -15.02
C VAL A 568 8.44 -25.08 -15.50
N LEU A 569 7.94 -23.87 -15.79
CA LEU A 569 6.58 -23.69 -16.32
C LEU A 569 6.37 -24.32 -17.71
N TYR A 570 7.39 -24.25 -18.59
CA TYR A 570 7.35 -24.96 -19.88
C TYR A 570 7.24 -26.48 -19.66
N TYR A 571 8.01 -27.06 -18.74
CA TYR A 571 7.92 -28.49 -18.42
C TYR A 571 6.55 -28.89 -17.87
N ILE A 572 5.95 -28.06 -17.01
CA ILE A 572 4.58 -28.31 -16.53
C ILE A 572 3.60 -28.32 -17.72
N GLY A 573 3.71 -27.36 -18.65
CA GLY A 573 2.91 -27.29 -19.86
C GLY A 573 3.08 -28.52 -20.77
N GLU A 574 4.31 -28.93 -21.02
CA GLU A 574 4.66 -30.12 -21.83
C GLU A 574 4.11 -31.41 -21.20
N ASN A 575 4.33 -31.59 -19.89
CA ASN A 575 3.89 -32.78 -19.17
C ASN A 575 2.37 -32.85 -19.01
N LEU A 576 1.68 -31.71 -18.85
CA LEU A 576 0.22 -31.66 -18.92
C LEU A 576 -0.28 -32.02 -20.33
N SER A 577 0.34 -31.46 -21.37
CA SER A 577 -0.01 -31.76 -22.77
C SER A 577 0.17 -33.24 -23.10
N ALA A 578 1.20 -33.90 -22.55
CA ALA A 578 1.44 -35.33 -22.75
C ALA A 578 0.34 -36.21 -22.15
N ARG A 579 -0.38 -35.71 -21.14
CA ARG A 579 -1.49 -36.40 -20.47
C ARG A 579 -2.86 -35.79 -20.79
N ALA A 580 -2.96 -34.96 -21.82
CA ALA A 580 -4.16 -34.15 -22.07
C ALA A 580 -5.46 -34.97 -22.17
N GLY A 581 -5.44 -36.10 -22.89
CA GLY A 581 -6.62 -36.96 -23.04
C GLY A 581 -7.08 -37.61 -21.73
N GLU A 582 -6.16 -37.85 -20.79
CA GLU A 582 -6.48 -38.39 -19.47
C GLU A 582 -7.19 -37.35 -18.60
N PHE A 583 -6.65 -36.13 -18.54
CA PHE A 583 -7.27 -35.02 -17.82
C PHE A 583 -8.63 -34.65 -18.40
N ALA A 584 -8.76 -34.60 -19.73
CA ALA A 584 -10.02 -34.28 -20.40
C ALA A 584 -11.12 -35.28 -20.00
N ALA A 585 -10.83 -36.58 -20.11
CA ALA A 585 -11.79 -37.64 -19.74
C ALA A 585 -12.14 -37.61 -18.24
N LEU A 586 -11.19 -37.26 -17.36
CA LEU A 586 -11.45 -37.10 -15.94
C LEU A 586 -12.35 -35.89 -15.65
N ILE A 587 -12.11 -34.75 -16.29
CA ILE A 587 -12.92 -33.53 -16.13
C ILE A 587 -14.34 -33.77 -16.64
N ASP A 588 -14.51 -34.37 -17.82
CA ASP A 588 -15.84 -34.72 -18.37
C ASP A 588 -16.60 -35.63 -17.40
N ARG A 589 -15.91 -36.60 -16.81
CA ARG A 589 -16.51 -37.52 -15.82
C ARG A 589 -16.87 -36.81 -14.51
N LEU A 590 -16.01 -35.91 -14.02
CA LEU A 590 -16.25 -35.16 -12.78
C LEU A 590 -17.43 -34.21 -12.93
N THR A 591 -17.49 -33.49 -14.04
CA THR A 591 -18.43 -32.38 -14.27
C THR A 591 -19.73 -32.83 -14.94
N GLY A 592 -19.71 -33.96 -15.66
CA GLY A 592 -20.82 -34.41 -16.51
C GLY A 592 -20.96 -33.63 -17.81
N SER A 593 -19.93 -32.86 -18.21
CA SER A 593 -19.90 -32.08 -19.45
C SER A 593 -19.02 -32.73 -20.54
N ASP A 594 -19.01 -32.15 -21.74
CA ASP A 594 -18.11 -32.51 -22.86
C ASP A 594 -17.01 -31.45 -23.10
N GLY A 595 -16.77 -30.59 -22.09
CA GLY A 595 -15.86 -29.44 -22.17
C GLY A 595 -14.42 -29.70 -21.76
N GLY A 596 -14.09 -30.90 -21.23
CA GLY A 596 -12.80 -31.20 -20.63
C GLY A 596 -11.62 -31.04 -21.57
N ALA A 597 -11.78 -31.34 -22.86
CA ALA A 597 -10.72 -31.11 -23.85
C ALA A 597 -10.36 -29.63 -23.99
N ALA A 598 -11.37 -28.75 -24.06
CA ALA A 598 -11.17 -27.30 -24.16
C ALA A 598 -10.54 -26.73 -22.87
N GLU A 599 -10.96 -27.23 -21.71
CA GLU A 599 -10.40 -26.81 -20.42
C GLU A 599 -8.91 -27.18 -20.30
N VAL A 600 -8.53 -28.39 -20.72
CA VAL A 600 -7.13 -28.84 -20.72
C VAL A 600 -6.29 -28.03 -21.70
N GLU A 601 -6.78 -27.80 -22.93
CA GLU A 601 -6.08 -26.98 -23.91
C GLU A 601 -5.85 -25.55 -23.39
N ALA A 602 -6.88 -24.95 -22.79
CA ALA A 602 -6.76 -23.66 -22.15
C ALA A 602 -5.73 -23.68 -21.00
N SER A 603 -5.71 -24.74 -20.18
CA SER A 603 -4.76 -24.89 -19.07
C SER A 603 -3.31 -24.96 -19.56
N VAL A 604 -3.06 -25.74 -20.62
CA VAL A 604 -1.76 -25.82 -21.28
C VAL A 604 -1.35 -24.45 -21.82
N ASN A 605 -2.27 -23.73 -22.47
CA ASN A 605 -2.02 -22.38 -22.96
C ASN A 605 -1.71 -21.38 -21.82
N ARG A 606 -2.41 -21.46 -20.68
CA ARG A 606 -2.11 -20.63 -19.49
C ARG A 606 -0.70 -20.89 -18.96
N LEU A 607 -0.27 -22.15 -18.90
CA LEU A 607 1.10 -22.51 -18.49
C LEU A 607 2.14 -21.91 -19.44
N PHE A 608 1.95 -22.06 -20.75
CA PHE A 608 2.87 -21.47 -21.73
C PHE A 608 2.86 -19.94 -21.70
N THR A 609 1.70 -19.32 -21.47
CA THR A 609 1.58 -17.87 -21.31
C THR A 609 2.32 -17.38 -20.06
N ALA A 610 2.15 -18.05 -18.92
CA ALA A 610 2.87 -17.74 -17.69
C ALA A 610 4.39 -17.97 -17.83
N ALA A 611 4.79 -19.05 -18.51
CA ALA A 611 6.19 -19.33 -18.83
C ALA A 611 6.79 -18.20 -19.69
N ALA A 612 6.03 -17.69 -20.67
CA ALA A 612 6.44 -16.57 -21.49
C ALA A 612 6.61 -15.28 -20.68
N TRP A 613 5.72 -15.01 -19.71
CA TRP A 613 5.77 -13.82 -18.86
C TRP A 613 6.82 -13.86 -17.76
N ALA A 614 7.25 -15.06 -17.33
CA ALA A 614 8.14 -15.24 -16.19
C ALA A 614 9.40 -14.34 -16.22
N ASP A 615 9.93 -14.06 -17.41
CA ASP A 615 11.11 -13.21 -17.67
C ASP A 615 10.84 -11.99 -18.58
N LYS A 616 9.58 -11.58 -18.71
CA LYS A 616 9.15 -10.44 -19.57
C LYS A 616 8.23 -9.43 -18.87
N PHE A 617 7.95 -9.62 -17.58
CA PHE A 617 7.17 -8.67 -16.79
C PHE A 617 8.09 -7.59 -16.19
N ASP A 618 8.65 -6.78 -17.08
CA ASP A 618 9.67 -5.79 -16.73
C ASP A 618 9.16 -4.70 -15.78
N GLY A 619 10.06 -4.24 -14.91
CA GLY A 619 9.87 -3.00 -14.18
C GLY A 619 9.96 -1.76 -15.07
N GLY A 620 9.82 -0.59 -14.47
CA GLY A 620 9.89 0.70 -15.17
C GLY A 620 10.96 1.63 -14.61
N VAL A 621 11.67 2.35 -15.49
CA VAL A 621 12.52 3.48 -15.09
C VAL A 621 11.69 4.76 -15.14
N ARG A 622 11.68 5.52 -14.04
CA ARG A 622 10.98 6.79 -13.92
C ARG A 622 12.01 7.93 -13.94
N SER A 623 11.87 8.81 -14.93
CA SER A 623 12.59 10.08 -14.95
C SER A 623 11.98 11.02 -13.93
N VAL A 624 12.82 11.53 -13.03
CA VAL A 624 12.42 12.38 -11.92
C VAL A 624 13.15 13.73 -12.06
N PRO A 625 12.57 14.85 -11.61
CA PRO A 625 13.15 16.19 -11.75
C PRO A 625 14.29 16.45 -10.74
N MET A 626 15.09 15.44 -10.44
CA MET A 626 16.23 15.47 -9.53
C MET A 626 17.34 14.57 -10.06
N ARG A 627 18.58 14.76 -9.57
CA ARG A 627 19.74 13.99 -10.04
C ARG A 627 19.62 12.53 -9.61
N GLY A 628 19.09 11.69 -10.51
CA GLY A 628 18.82 10.29 -10.26
C GLY A 628 17.71 9.76 -11.15
N VAL A 629 17.39 8.48 -10.97
CA VAL A 629 16.19 7.84 -11.52
C VAL A 629 15.54 6.99 -10.44
N ALA A 630 14.23 6.77 -10.56
CA ALA A 630 13.49 5.86 -9.71
C ALA A 630 13.16 4.58 -10.50
N LEU A 631 13.68 3.44 -10.06
CA LEU A 631 13.49 2.14 -10.67
C LEU A 631 12.30 1.44 -10.00
N ALA A 632 11.13 1.43 -10.64
CA ALA A 632 9.95 0.71 -10.19
C ALA A 632 10.08 -0.77 -10.58
N MET A 633 10.60 -1.59 -9.66
CA MET A 633 10.89 -3.00 -9.86
C MET A 633 9.70 -3.86 -9.44
N ASN A 634 9.42 -4.93 -10.20
CA ASN A 634 8.43 -5.94 -9.82
C ASN A 634 9.11 -7.02 -8.98
N GLU A 635 8.58 -7.28 -7.79
CA GLU A 635 9.06 -8.32 -6.86
C GLU A 635 7.92 -9.29 -6.51
N PRO A 636 8.22 -10.56 -6.17
CA PRO A 636 7.18 -11.47 -5.69
C PRO A 636 6.54 -10.96 -4.40
N CYS A 637 5.23 -11.18 -4.24
CA CYS A 637 4.53 -10.94 -2.97
C CYS A 637 5.09 -11.82 -1.84
N GLY A 638 5.33 -13.11 -2.12
CA GLY A 638 5.80 -14.07 -1.14
C GLY A 638 5.08 -15.41 -1.21
N VAL A 639 4.38 -15.77 -0.13
CA VAL A 639 3.46 -16.92 -0.06
C VAL A 639 2.05 -16.43 -0.39
N ILE A 640 1.43 -17.06 -1.39
CA ILE A 640 0.05 -16.79 -1.79
C ILE A 640 -0.81 -18.00 -1.44
N GLY A 641 -1.80 -17.81 -0.58
CA GLY A 641 -2.87 -18.79 -0.38
C GLY A 641 -3.99 -18.55 -1.39
N ALA A 642 -4.56 -19.59 -2.00
CA ALA A 642 -5.66 -19.40 -2.95
C ALA A 642 -6.72 -20.48 -2.85
N LEU A 643 -7.99 -20.08 -2.90
CA LEU A 643 -9.12 -20.98 -3.13
C LEU A 643 -9.46 -20.96 -4.62
N CYS A 644 -9.33 -22.10 -5.29
CA CYS A 644 -9.47 -22.21 -6.74
C CYS A 644 -10.95 -22.26 -7.14
N ALA A 645 -11.21 -21.99 -8.42
CA ALA A 645 -12.57 -22.04 -8.95
C ALA A 645 -13.16 -23.44 -8.90
N ASP A 646 -14.45 -23.50 -8.60
CA ASP A 646 -15.19 -24.75 -8.50
C ASP A 646 -15.66 -25.20 -9.90
N GLU A 647 -16.04 -24.25 -10.76
CA GLU A 647 -16.55 -24.44 -12.11
C GLU A 647 -15.49 -24.82 -13.16
N ALA A 648 -14.19 -24.66 -12.84
CA ALA A 648 -13.06 -24.94 -13.73
C ALA A 648 -11.99 -25.76 -12.97
N PRO A 649 -12.20 -27.07 -12.76
CA PRO A 649 -11.45 -27.87 -11.79
C PRO A 649 -9.94 -27.92 -12.01
N LEU A 650 -9.49 -27.90 -13.27
CA LEU A 650 -8.09 -27.84 -13.66
C LEU A 650 -7.69 -26.42 -14.04
N LEU A 651 -8.45 -25.77 -14.92
CA LEU A 651 -8.10 -24.48 -15.49
C LEU A 651 -8.08 -23.37 -14.44
N GLY A 652 -9.00 -23.38 -13.48
CA GLY A 652 -9.00 -22.43 -12.36
C GLY A 652 -7.75 -22.57 -11.50
N LEU A 653 -7.37 -23.81 -11.17
CA LEU A 653 -6.14 -24.09 -10.40
C LEU A 653 -4.89 -23.65 -11.16
N VAL A 654 -4.78 -24.00 -12.44
CA VAL A 654 -3.62 -23.67 -13.28
C VAL A 654 -3.52 -22.17 -13.52
N SER A 655 -4.64 -21.48 -13.75
CA SER A 655 -4.69 -20.03 -13.97
C SER A 655 -4.28 -19.22 -12.74
N VAL A 656 -4.51 -19.76 -11.54
CA VAL A 656 -3.99 -19.19 -10.29
C VAL A 656 -2.51 -19.50 -10.09
N MET A 657 -2.16 -20.78 -10.21
CA MET A 657 -0.82 -21.28 -9.90
C MET A 657 0.25 -20.69 -10.83
N ALA A 658 0.03 -20.78 -12.14
CA ALA A 658 1.06 -20.53 -13.15
C ALA A 658 1.61 -19.08 -13.11
N PRO A 659 0.77 -18.02 -13.18
CA PRO A 659 1.28 -16.65 -13.09
C PRO A 659 1.89 -16.33 -11.73
N ALA A 660 1.36 -16.89 -10.63
CA ALA A 660 1.93 -16.67 -9.30
C ALA A 660 3.38 -17.19 -9.21
N ILE A 661 3.62 -18.44 -9.62
CA ILE A 661 4.98 -19.01 -9.56
C ILE A 661 5.91 -18.43 -10.64
N ALA A 662 5.37 -17.98 -11.79
CA ALA A 662 6.13 -17.24 -12.81
C ALA A 662 6.78 -15.97 -12.23
N MET A 663 6.07 -15.27 -11.37
CA MET A 663 6.55 -14.07 -10.67
C MET A 663 7.42 -14.37 -9.43
N GLY A 664 7.70 -15.65 -9.14
CA GLY A 664 8.58 -16.05 -8.03
C GLY A 664 7.88 -16.30 -6.69
N ASN A 665 6.55 -16.34 -6.68
CA ASN A 665 5.79 -16.68 -5.48
C ASN A 665 5.78 -18.19 -5.21
N ARG A 666 5.48 -18.55 -3.96
CA ARG A 666 5.14 -19.93 -3.58
C ARG A 666 3.66 -19.97 -3.24
N VAL A 667 2.98 -21.06 -3.59
CA VAL A 667 1.51 -21.12 -3.50
C VAL A 667 1.01 -22.25 -2.61
N VAL A 668 -0.05 -21.96 -1.87
CA VAL A 668 -0.87 -22.94 -1.12
C VAL A 668 -2.26 -22.88 -1.71
N LEU A 669 -2.57 -23.85 -2.57
CA LEU A 669 -3.80 -23.90 -3.35
C LEU A 669 -4.79 -24.85 -2.68
N VAL A 670 -6.01 -24.39 -2.42
CA VAL A 670 -7.15 -25.24 -2.14
C VAL A 670 -7.87 -25.45 -3.47
N ALA A 671 -7.81 -26.66 -4.01
CA ALA A 671 -8.42 -27.00 -5.29
C ALA A 671 -9.95 -27.02 -5.21
N SER A 672 -10.61 -26.99 -6.38
CA SER A 672 -12.07 -27.10 -6.54
C SER A 672 -12.70 -28.02 -5.48
N GLU A 673 -13.63 -27.46 -4.71
CA GLU A 673 -14.34 -28.21 -3.68
C GLU A 673 -15.18 -29.35 -4.29
N PRO A 674 -16.05 -29.13 -5.28
CA PRO A 674 -16.85 -30.22 -5.84
C PRO A 674 -16.03 -31.22 -6.67
N PHE A 675 -14.96 -30.78 -7.33
CA PHE A 675 -14.24 -31.58 -8.33
C PHE A 675 -12.71 -31.68 -8.08
N PRO A 676 -12.27 -32.12 -6.90
CA PRO A 676 -10.86 -32.04 -6.50
C PRO A 676 -9.92 -32.99 -7.24
N LEU A 677 -10.44 -34.06 -7.86
CA LEU A 677 -9.60 -35.13 -8.40
C LEU A 677 -8.75 -34.69 -9.60
N ALA A 678 -9.16 -33.66 -10.36
CA ALA A 678 -8.34 -33.11 -11.44
C ALA A 678 -7.03 -32.49 -10.89
N ALA A 679 -7.14 -31.71 -9.82
CA ALA A 679 -5.98 -31.15 -9.12
C ALA A 679 -5.10 -32.23 -8.47
N LEU A 680 -5.74 -33.26 -7.91
CA LEU A 680 -5.02 -34.37 -7.30
C LEU A 680 -4.35 -35.27 -8.33
N GLU A 681 -4.74 -35.28 -9.61
CA GLU A 681 -3.98 -35.97 -10.65
C GLU A 681 -2.78 -35.12 -11.15
N PHE A 682 -2.88 -33.81 -10.99
CA PHE A 682 -1.88 -32.83 -11.42
C PHE A 682 -0.56 -32.90 -10.62
N TYR A 683 -0.56 -33.47 -9.41
CA TYR A 683 0.67 -33.65 -8.62
C TYR A 683 1.79 -34.43 -9.35
N GLN A 684 1.47 -35.36 -10.25
CA GLN A 684 2.43 -36.15 -11.02
C GLN A 684 3.02 -35.31 -12.14
N VAL A 685 2.24 -34.38 -12.70
CA VAL A 685 2.75 -33.36 -13.64
C VAL A 685 3.77 -32.49 -12.91
N LEU A 686 3.48 -32.04 -11.69
CA LEU A 686 4.43 -31.25 -10.87
C LEU A 686 5.71 -32.04 -10.56
N GLU A 687 5.60 -33.29 -10.14
CA GLU A 687 6.74 -34.16 -9.84
C GLU A 687 7.60 -34.44 -11.10
N THR A 688 6.96 -34.67 -12.25
CA THR A 688 7.66 -34.92 -13.53
C THR A 688 8.32 -33.66 -14.10
N SER A 689 7.87 -32.48 -13.66
CA SER A 689 8.36 -31.18 -14.15
C SER A 689 9.43 -30.57 -13.24
N ASP A 690 9.97 -31.34 -12.30
CA ASP A 690 11.01 -30.91 -11.35
C ASP A 690 10.65 -29.64 -10.56
N VAL A 691 9.36 -29.48 -10.23
CA VAL A 691 8.91 -28.33 -9.41
C VAL A 691 9.53 -28.45 -8.01
N PRO A 692 10.31 -27.45 -7.54
CA PRO A 692 10.95 -27.56 -6.24
C PRO A 692 9.94 -27.73 -5.11
N GLY A 693 10.25 -28.61 -4.16
CA GLY A 693 9.36 -28.92 -3.04
C GLY A 693 8.97 -27.67 -2.26
N GLY A 694 7.67 -27.44 -2.12
CA GLY A 694 7.09 -26.28 -1.41
C GLY A 694 6.74 -25.10 -2.31
N VAL A 695 7.16 -25.06 -3.57
CA VAL A 695 6.77 -23.99 -4.52
C VAL A 695 5.29 -24.06 -4.84
N VAL A 696 4.78 -25.26 -5.09
CA VAL A 696 3.35 -25.55 -5.28
C VAL A 696 2.91 -26.56 -4.22
N ASN A 697 1.88 -26.20 -3.46
CA ASN A 697 1.24 -27.09 -2.48
C ASN A 697 -0.26 -27.13 -2.80
N ILE A 698 -0.84 -28.33 -2.88
CA ILE A 698 -2.24 -28.56 -3.23
C ILE A 698 -2.95 -29.23 -2.07
N LEU A 699 -3.99 -28.57 -1.59
CA LEU A 699 -4.91 -29.02 -0.56
C LEU A 699 -6.31 -29.22 -1.17
N THR A 700 -7.12 -30.06 -0.54
CA THR A 700 -8.53 -30.28 -0.90
C THR A 700 -9.36 -30.30 0.38
N GLY A 701 -10.59 -29.80 0.36
CA GLY A 701 -11.44 -29.72 1.55
C GLY A 701 -12.57 -28.73 1.35
N SER A 702 -13.19 -28.31 2.45
CA SER A 702 -14.21 -27.26 2.41
C SER A 702 -13.55 -25.89 2.32
N HIS A 703 -13.90 -25.12 1.30
CA HIS A 703 -13.45 -23.75 1.15
C HIS A 703 -13.91 -22.87 2.30
N ALA A 704 -15.15 -23.07 2.78
CA ALA A 704 -15.70 -22.34 3.92
C ALA A 704 -14.92 -22.58 5.23
N GLU A 705 -14.38 -23.79 5.43
CA GLU A 705 -13.56 -24.10 6.62
C GLU A 705 -12.12 -23.61 6.49
N LEU A 706 -11.55 -23.64 5.28
CA LEU A 706 -10.12 -23.35 5.04
C LEU A 706 -9.84 -21.86 4.75
N ALA A 707 -10.79 -21.14 4.16
CA ALA A 707 -10.68 -19.71 3.87
C ALA A 707 -10.32 -18.84 5.08
N PRO A 708 -11.05 -18.89 6.22
CA PRO A 708 -10.70 -18.07 7.39
C PRO A 708 -9.33 -18.44 7.98
N VAL A 709 -8.90 -19.70 7.81
CA VAL A 709 -7.58 -20.16 8.29
C VAL A 709 -6.45 -19.56 7.42
N LEU A 710 -6.58 -19.60 6.10
CA LEU A 710 -5.62 -18.95 5.20
C LEU A 710 -5.61 -17.42 5.39
N ALA A 711 -6.80 -16.82 5.45
CA ALA A 711 -6.97 -15.38 5.59
C ALA A 711 -6.43 -14.83 6.92
N SER A 712 -6.51 -15.60 8.01
CA SER A 712 -5.94 -15.22 9.31
C SER A 712 -4.48 -15.66 9.51
N HIS A 713 -3.87 -16.39 8.55
CA HIS A 713 -2.50 -16.86 8.70
C HIS A 713 -1.52 -15.68 8.67
N MET A 714 -0.73 -15.50 9.73
CA MET A 714 0.21 -14.37 9.84
C MET A 714 1.39 -14.48 8.89
N ASP A 715 1.69 -15.69 8.44
CA ASP A 715 2.84 -16.01 7.59
C ASP A 715 2.44 -16.25 6.12
N VAL A 716 1.36 -15.60 5.67
CA VAL A 716 0.89 -15.55 4.27
C VAL A 716 0.80 -14.08 3.84
N GLU A 717 1.35 -13.73 2.68
CA GLU A 717 1.40 -12.35 2.18
C GLU A 717 0.18 -11.95 1.34
N ALA A 718 -0.47 -12.91 0.69
CA ALA A 718 -1.71 -12.65 -0.05
C ALA A 718 -2.68 -13.84 -0.01
N VAL A 719 -3.98 -13.56 -0.04
CA VAL A 719 -5.03 -14.58 -0.18
C VAL A 719 -5.93 -14.25 -1.36
N TRP A 720 -6.08 -15.21 -2.27
CA TRP A 720 -6.98 -15.12 -3.41
C TRP A 720 -8.17 -16.08 -3.25
N SER A 721 -9.34 -15.71 -3.76
CA SER A 721 -10.49 -16.59 -3.78
C SER A 721 -11.28 -16.48 -5.06
N PHE A 722 -11.49 -17.63 -5.69
CA PHE A 722 -12.35 -17.81 -6.84
C PHE A 722 -13.41 -18.88 -6.59
N SER A 723 -13.67 -19.22 -5.32
CA SER A 723 -14.72 -20.19 -4.98
C SER A 723 -16.07 -19.72 -5.47
N SER A 724 -16.92 -20.69 -5.84
CA SER A 724 -18.34 -20.48 -6.11
C SER A 724 -19.17 -20.22 -4.86
N SER A 725 -18.62 -20.49 -3.67
CA SER A 725 -19.14 -19.98 -2.39
C SER A 725 -18.67 -18.55 -2.16
N ASP A 726 -19.58 -17.67 -1.76
CA ASP A 726 -19.19 -16.30 -1.40
C ASP A 726 -18.48 -16.30 -0.04
N LEU A 727 -17.16 -16.14 -0.10
CA LEU A 727 -16.26 -16.11 1.05
C LEU A 727 -15.59 -14.74 1.20
N SER A 728 -16.01 -13.76 0.41
CA SER A 728 -15.34 -12.48 0.22
C SER A 728 -15.24 -11.72 1.55
N GLU A 729 -16.36 -11.56 2.25
CA GLU A 729 -16.41 -10.89 3.56
C GLU A 729 -15.50 -11.56 4.59
N VAL A 730 -15.56 -12.89 4.71
CA VAL A 730 -14.80 -13.66 5.70
C VAL A 730 -13.29 -13.52 5.47
N ILE A 731 -12.87 -13.62 4.19
CA ILE A 731 -11.46 -13.51 3.82
C ILE A 731 -10.95 -12.10 4.07
N GLU A 732 -11.67 -11.09 3.61
CA GLU A 732 -11.27 -9.70 3.74
C GLU A 732 -11.22 -9.26 5.20
N SER A 733 -12.21 -9.64 6.00
CA SER A 733 -12.24 -9.31 7.44
C SER A 733 -11.08 -9.97 8.20
N ALA A 734 -10.83 -11.26 7.94
CA ALA A 734 -9.73 -12.00 8.59
C ALA A 734 -8.33 -11.52 8.12
N SER A 735 -8.21 -10.94 6.92
CA SER A 735 -6.94 -10.42 6.39
C SER A 735 -6.36 -9.27 7.21
N ALA A 736 -7.20 -8.55 7.96
CA ALA A 736 -6.81 -7.40 8.78
C ALA A 736 -5.78 -7.74 9.88
N GLY A 737 -5.56 -9.01 10.22
CA GLY A 737 -4.54 -9.42 11.20
C GLY A 737 -3.14 -8.89 10.85
N ASN A 738 -2.60 -9.31 9.70
CA ASN A 738 -1.30 -8.84 9.17
C ASN A 738 -1.44 -7.90 7.96
N LEU A 739 -2.67 -7.49 7.61
CA LEU A 739 -2.98 -6.64 6.45
C LEU A 739 -2.46 -7.22 5.12
N LYS A 740 -2.43 -8.55 5.01
CA LYS A 740 -2.14 -9.24 3.75
C LYS A 740 -3.06 -8.75 2.63
N ARG A 741 -2.56 -8.79 1.40
CA ARG A 741 -3.38 -8.46 0.24
C ARG A 741 -4.48 -9.50 0.04
N THR A 742 -5.63 -9.05 -0.43
CA THR A 742 -6.75 -9.91 -0.80
C THR A 742 -7.16 -9.67 -2.23
N TRP A 743 -7.52 -10.74 -2.93
CA TRP A 743 -8.17 -10.68 -4.23
C TRP A 743 -9.30 -11.71 -4.27
N VAL A 744 -10.51 -11.23 -4.05
CA VAL A 744 -11.73 -12.04 -3.98
C VAL A 744 -12.61 -11.75 -5.19
N ASN A 745 -13.55 -12.64 -5.48
CA ASN A 745 -14.41 -12.54 -6.64
C ASN A 745 -15.75 -11.84 -6.35
N ASP A 746 -16.10 -11.52 -5.10
CA ASP A 746 -17.36 -10.84 -4.73
C ASP A 746 -18.61 -11.55 -5.31
N GLY A 747 -18.57 -12.89 -5.36
CA GLY A 747 -19.64 -13.70 -5.96
C GLY A 747 -19.80 -13.50 -7.48
N ARG A 748 -18.77 -13.00 -8.17
CA ARG A 748 -18.77 -12.74 -9.61
C ARG A 748 -18.06 -13.84 -10.39
N ALA A 749 -18.66 -14.20 -11.53
CA ALA A 749 -18.15 -15.21 -12.44
C ALA A 749 -16.98 -14.68 -13.26
N ARG A 750 -16.10 -15.59 -13.65
CA ARG A 750 -14.95 -15.31 -14.52
C ARG A 750 -15.03 -16.17 -15.78
N ASP A 751 -14.76 -15.57 -16.94
CA ASP A 751 -14.58 -16.33 -18.17
C ASP A 751 -13.18 -16.96 -18.18
N TRP A 752 -13.08 -18.17 -17.64
CA TRP A 752 -11.81 -18.88 -17.53
C TRP A 752 -11.19 -19.25 -18.88
N LEU A 753 -12.00 -19.45 -19.92
CA LEU A 753 -11.51 -19.85 -21.24
C LEU A 753 -10.84 -18.67 -21.96
N ASN A 754 -11.27 -17.43 -21.69
CA ASN A 754 -10.64 -16.24 -22.22
C ASN A 754 -9.34 -15.88 -21.46
N ALA A 755 -8.27 -15.58 -22.19
CA ALA A 755 -6.93 -15.29 -21.66
C ALA A 755 -6.67 -13.80 -21.39
N GLY A 756 -7.67 -12.93 -21.58
CA GLY A 756 -7.52 -11.48 -21.59
C GLY A 756 -7.04 -10.85 -20.27
N ASP A 757 -7.03 -11.59 -19.17
CA ASP A 757 -6.75 -11.11 -17.82
C ASP A 757 -5.38 -11.56 -17.26
N ALA A 758 -4.52 -12.15 -18.10
CA ALA A 758 -3.20 -12.62 -17.66
C ALA A 758 -2.41 -11.51 -16.93
N ARG A 759 -2.54 -10.26 -17.36
CA ARG A 759 -1.90 -9.11 -16.71
C ARG A 759 -2.40 -8.85 -15.30
N ASP A 760 -3.69 -9.02 -15.02
CA ASP A 760 -4.24 -8.83 -13.68
C ASP A 760 -3.65 -9.84 -12.70
N PHE A 761 -3.49 -11.10 -13.11
CA PHE A 761 -2.81 -12.11 -12.28
C PHE A 761 -1.35 -11.75 -11.99
N LEU A 762 -0.61 -11.22 -12.97
CA LEU A 762 0.77 -10.78 -12.77
C LEU A 762 0.84 -9.61 -11.78
N GLU A 763 -0.01 -8.59 -11.97
CA GLU A 763 -0.11 -7.43 -11.07
C GLU A 763 -0.51 -7.87 -9.64
N GLN A 764 -1.40 -8.86 -9.51
CA GLN A 764 -1.77 -9.43 -8.21
C GLN A 764 -0.66 -10.29 -7.58
N ALA A 765 0.22 -10.88 -8.40
CA ALA A 765 1.35 -11.71 -7.96
C ALA A 765 2.61 -10.91 -7.63
N THR A 766 2.65 -9.60 -7.91
CA THR A 766 3.82 -8.76 -7.70
C THR A 766 3.58 -7.59 -6.74
N GLU A 767 4.61 -7.23 -6.00
CA GLU A 767 4.77 -5.94 -5.35
C GLU A 767 5.64 -5.03 -6.22
N VAL A 768 5.38 -3.73 -6.17
CA VAL A 768 6.26 -2.74 -6.81
C VAL A 768 7.20 -2.17 -5.75
N LYS A 769 8.50 -2.33 -5.95
CA LYS A 769 9.54 -1.67 -5.14
C LYS A 769 10.21 -0.58 -5.96
N THR A 770 10.15 0.65 -5.49
CA THR A 770 10.79 1.79 -6.15
C THR A 770 12.17 2.04 -5.54
N VAL A 771 13.23 1.75 -6.30
CA VAL A 771 14.62 1.97 -5.91
C VAL A 771 15.15 3.24 -6.56
N TRP A 772 15.45 4.26 -5.77
CA TRP A 772 16.05 5.50 -6.25
C TRP A 772 17.56 5.38 -6.27
N VAL A 773 18.17 5.66 -7.42
CA VAL A 773 19.61 5.53 -7.62
C VAL A 773 20.21 6.78 -8.26
N PRO A 774 21.47 7.12 -7.93
CA PRO A 774 22.19 8.17 -8.64
C PRO A 774 22.30 7.87 -10.15
N TYR A 775 22.04 8.88 -10.97
CA TYR A 775 22.16 8.82 -12.42
C TYR A 775 22.56 10.19 -12.95
N GLY A 776 23.44 10.22 -13.95
CA GLY A 776 24.18 11.43 -14.35
C GLY A 776 23.76 12.06 -15.69
N ALA A 777 22.65 11.63 -16.28
CA ALA A 777 22.17 12.10 -17.58
C ALA A 777 21.26 13.33 -17.48
#